data_AF-A0A9X4IDU9-F1
#
_entry.id   AF-A0A9X4IDU9-F1
#
_cell.length_a   1.000
_cell.length_b   1.000
_cell.length_c   1.000
_cell.angle_alpha   90.00
_cell.angle_beta   90.00
_cell.angle_gamma   90.00
#
_symmetry.space_group_name_H-M   'P 1'
#
loop_
_entity.id
_entity.type
_entity.pdbx_description
1 polymer ?
#
loop_
_entity_poly.entity_id
_entity_poly.type
_entity_poly.pdbx_seq_one_letter_code
_entity_poly.pdbx_strand_id
1 'polypeptide(L)'
;MRRTAIAGLLLLSCPAWVAPGRAAVRDVSPGGDDLARAVAAAAPGDVLRLAPGVYPGGITIDKPLTLEGAGPDAAVLDARGQGRVVTVTGPDVTVRHLTLTGSGTDQRGMDAGVLLQPTAARARIVGNRLTGNLYGVYVQGPQDAVVADNDIAGRTDLPISQRGNGVTVWNAPGARIVANRITGGRDGIFANASRQDLFQGNHMEGVRFAIHYMYTNDSRILDNVSLDNDIGFALMFSSQLEIRGNQSVRDRDYGLLLNYANGSVITGNRVLGRFSKPMVTAATVNAAGDGDAAMTPGRAAGPTLRIGTAKCVFVYNANKNRLADNRFEGCEIGIHFTAGAERNVMTGNAFIANRTQVMYVGTRSLDWSDHGRGNYWSDNPAFDLNGDGIADEALPPQRPGGPRRLAPAGGQAAAEQPGRPGHPLGPGAVPRPASRRGGGQRPPDEAATLGRSPFPRYRERPAMTATVTIDQVSKIYGGRAALNQVSLDLEPGQCVALVGHNGAGKSTLIKLMLGLIHPSRGQVRLLGEDPAGAHAAHLRRAVGYLPENLAFHPSLTGRETLDFYARLKGLPRRGNADLLAHVGLEAEAAGRRVGTYSKGMRQRLGLAQALLGQPRVLFLDEPTTGLDPALRQVFYEIVQTLRTAGVTVLLSSHALTELEGQTDRIIVMNRGLKIADGTLASLRHLADLPVRVRTMGADAEGVANALGPFGRVQAHGEAVECLCNGDDKVAVLRRLSALPLTDIAVIEPTLDELYAHFLRQEQAA
;
A
#
# COMPACT_ATOMS: atom_id res chain seq x y z
N MET A 1 61.25 -56.23 -23.55
CA MET A 1 61.72 -55.60 -24.81
C MET A 1 60.70 -54.58 -25.29
N ARG A 2 61.20 -53.42 -25.74
CA ARG A 2 60.57 -52.26 -26.43
C ARG A 2 59.10 -52.36 -26.92
N ARG A 3 58.33 -51.29 -26.62
CA ARG A 3 57.54 -50.43 -27.55
C ARG A 3 56.96 -49.23 -26.77
N THR A 4 57.61 -48.07 -26.84
CA THR A 4 57.18 -46.88 -27.60
C THR A 4 55.82 -46.28 -27.18
N ALA A 5 55.87 -45.19 -26.40
CA ALA A 5 54.76 -44.26 -26.20
C ALA A 5 55.19 -42.88 -26.73
N ILE A 6 54.30 -42.20 -27.46
CA ILE A 6 54.56 -40.90 -28.10
C ILE A 6 54.28 -39.79 -27.07
N ALA A 7 55.22 -38.85 -26.92
CA ALA A 7 55.08 -37.72 -26.02
C ALA A 7 54.22 -36.62 -26.67
N GLY A 8 53.02 -36.38 -26.11
CA GLY A 8 52.20 -35.21 -26.42
C GLY A 8 52.57 -34.04 -25.50
N LEU A 9 52.95 -32.91 -26.09
CA LEU A 9 53.36 -31.71 -25.35
C LEU A 9 52.12 -30.98 -24.79
N LEU A 10 52.00 -30.88 -23.45
CA LEU A 10 51.03 -30.03 -22.78
C LEU A 10 51.76 -29.05 -21.86
N LEU A 11 51.90 -27.81 -22.34
CA LEU A 11 52.44 -26.69 -21.57
C LEU A 11 51.45 -26.28 -20.49
N LEU A 12 51.76 -26.61 -19.24
CA LEU A 12 51.09 -26.08 -18.06
C LEU A 12 51.51 -24.61 -17.86
N SER A 13 50.69 -23.69 -18.36
CA SER A 13 50.78 -22.28 -17.99
C SER A 13 50.31 -22.11 -16.53
N CYS A 14 51.26 -21.92 -15.61
CA CYS A 14 50.94 -21.44 -14.27
C CYS A 14 50.25 -20.07 -14.39
N PRO A 15 49.02 -19.88 -13.86
CA PRO A 15 48.48 -18.54 -13.69
C PRO A 15 49.37 -17.80 -12.68
N ALA A 16 50.01 -16.73 -13.14
CA ALA A 16 50.80 -15.88 -12.27
C ALA A 16 49.91 -15.37 -11.12
N TRP A 17 50.37 -15.53 -9.89
CA TRP A 17 49.71 -14.91 -8.73
C TRP A 17 49.84 -13.40 -8.86
N VAL A 18 48.77 -12.76 -9.35
CA VAL A 18 48.64 -11.31 -9.31
C VAL A 18 48.55 -10.93 -7.84
N ALA A 19 49.64 -10.38 -7.29
CA ALA A 19 49.63 -9.85 -5.94
C ALA A 19 48.52 -8.77 -5.83
N PRO A 20 47.75 -8.73 -4.74
CA PRO A 20 46.74 -7.69 -4.56
C PRO A 20 47.48 -6.34 -4.52
N GLY A 21 47.23 -5.52 -5.54
CA GLY A 21 47.74 -4.15 -5.58
C GLY A 21 47.27 -3.42 -4.33
N ARG A 22 48.20 -2.78 -3.61
CA ARG A 22 47.82 -1.92 -2.49
C ARG A 22 46.94 -0.80 -3.02
N ALA A 23 45.76 -0.64 -2.42
CA ALA A 23 44.89 0.51 -2.64
C ALA A 23 45.71 1.80 -2.54
N ALA A 24 45.78 2.56 -3.64
CA ALA A 24 46.52 3.80 -3.70
C ALA A 24 45.63 4.95 -3.25
N VAL A 25 46.22 5.90 -2.51
CA VAL A 25 45.61 7.20 -2.27
C VAL A 25 46.08 8.14 -3.38
N ARG A 26 45.15 8.82 -4.04
CA ARG A 26 45.44 9.80 -5.09
C ARG A 26 44.72 11.10 -4.78
N ASP A 27 45.47 12.20 -4.68
CA ASP A 27 44.88 13.53 -4.52
C ASP A 27 44.47 14.08 -5.89
N VAL A 28 43.28 14.68 -5.96
CA VAL A 28 42.65 15.21 -7.18
C VAL A 28 42.29 16.66 -6.93
N SER A 29 42.71 17.56 -7.84
CA SER A 29 42.52 19.01 -7.74
C SER A 29 41.51 19.52 -8.76
N PRO A 30 40.75 20.60 -8.46
CA PRO A 30 39.79 21.16 -9.41
C PRO A 30 40.50 21.84 -10.60
N GLY A 31 39.86 21.80 -11.78
CA GLY A 31 40.21 22.66 -12.91
C GLY A 31 41.29 22.16 -13.88
N GLY A 32 41.84 20.96 -13.73
CA GLY A 32 42.85 20.40 -14.66
C GLY A 32 42.71 18.91 -14.92
N ASP A 33 42.48 18.12 -13.88
CA ASP A 33 42.13 16.72 -13.98
C ASP A 33 40.65 16.51 -13.72
N ASP A 34 39.94 16.14 -14.79
CA ASP A 34 38.52 15.81 -14.75
C ASP A 34 38.30 14.67 -13.75
N LEU A 35 37.37 14.87 -12.81
CA LEU A 35 37.03 13.87 -11.81
C LEU A 35 36.55 12.56 -12.47
N ALA A 36 35.87 12.63 -13.61
CA ALA A 36 35.50 11.43 -14.37
C ALA A 36 36.74 10.70 -14.93
N ARG A 37 37.76 11.43 -15.42
CA ARG A 37 39.07 10.82 -15.79
C ARG A 37 39.78 10.20 -14.59
N ALA A 38 39.77 10.85 -13.42
CA ALA A 38 40.38 10.31 -12.21
C ALA A 38 39.69 9.01 -11.73
N VAL A 39 38.36 8.97 -11.73
CA VAL A 39 37.55 7.77 -11.44
C VAL A 39 37.81 6.66 -12.46
N ALA A 40 37.86 6.99 -13.76
CA ALA A 40 38.16 6.02 -14.81
C ALA A 40 39.57 5.39 -14.64
N ALA A 41 40.59 6.21 -14.35
CA ALA A 41 41.98 5.81 -14.19
C ALA A 41 42.33 5.20 -12.81
N ALA A 42 41.41 5.23 -11.85
CA ALA A 42 41.58 4.60 -10.54
C ALA A 42 41.51 3.07 -10.63
N ALA A 43 42.32 2.38 -9.83
CA ALA A 43 42.27 0.93 -9.68
C ALA A 43 41.19 0.54 -8.65
N PRO A 44 40.59 -0.67 -8.73
CA PRO A 44 39.68 -1.16 -7.71
C PRO A 44 40.31 -1.14 -6.31
N GLY A 45 39.65 -0.45 -5.38
CA GLY A 45 40.08 -0.25 -4.00
C GLY A 45 40.77 1.09 -3.71
N ASP A 46 41.14 1.86 -4.74
CA ASP A 46 41.80 3.17 -4.56
C ASP A 46 40.94 4.19 -3.77
N VAL A 47 41.61 5.18 -3.20
CA VAL A 47 40.99 6.34 -2.52
C VAL A 47 41.33 7.60 -3.31
N LEU A 48 40.33 8.23 -3.90
CA LEU A 48 40.44 9.55 -4.51
C LEU A 48 40.10 10.62 -3.47
N ARG A 49 41.11 11.41 -3.09
CA ARG A 49 40.97 12.54 -2.17
C ARG A 49 40.78 13.83 -2.96
N LEU A 50 39.66 14.49 -2.76
CA LEU A 50 39.35 15.75 -3.41
C LEU A 50 39.89 16.92 -2.59
N ALA A 51 40.79 17.70 -3.21
CA ALA A 51 41.22 18.98 -2.68
C ALA A 51 40.02 19.97 -2.64
N PRO A 52 40.08 21.03 -1.80
CA PRO A 52 38.98 21.99 -1.72
C PRO A 52 38.67 22.64 -3.07
N GLY A 53 37.37 22.72 -3.41
CA GLY A 53 36.92 23.30 -4.69
C GLY A 53 35.64 22.68 -5.24
N VAL A 54 35.24 23.15 -6.42
CA VAL A 54 34.03 22.69 -7.13
C VAL A 54 34.43 21.80 -8.32
N TYR A 55 33.80 20.62 -8.37
CA TYR A 55 33.98 19.60 -9.40
C TYR A 55 32.66 19.41 -10.15
N PRO A 56 32.70 19.09 -11.46
CA PRO A 56 31.52 18.63 -12.18
C PRO A 56 30.94 17.36 -11.54
N GLY A 57 29.62 17.34 -11.33
CA GLY A 57 28.84 16.13 -11.05
C GLY A 57 28.63 15.28 -12.31
N GLY A 58 27.67 14.36 -12.27
CA GLY A 58 27.40 13.44 -13.38
C GLY A 58 28.33 12.22 -13.41
N ILE A 59 29.14 12.02 -12.36
CA ILE A 59 30.13 10.94 -12.32
C ILE A 59 29.48 9.57 -12.09
N THR A 60 30.08 8.52 -12.67
CA THR A 60 29.68 7.13 -12.46
C THR A 60 30.84 6.32 -11.90
N ILE A 61 30.59 5.57 -10.83
CA ILE A 61 31.58 4.72 -10.15
C ILE A 61 31.15 3.26 -10.29
N ASP A 62 31.92 2.50 -11.09
CA ASP A 62 31.59 1.15 -11.58
C ASP A 62 32.41 0.02 -10.93
N LYS A 63 33.40 0.39 -10.11
CA LYS A 63 34.34 -0.50 -9.43
C LYS A 63 34.47 -0.10 -7.95
N PRO A 64 34.91 -0.98 -7.04
CA PRO A 64 35.26 -0.61 -5.67
C PRO A 64 36.18 0.61 -5.65
N LEU A 65 35.77 1.68 -4.97
CA LEU A 65 36.48 2.96 -4.97
C LEU A 65 35.99 3.81 -3.78
N THR A 66 36.89 4.54 -3.14
CA THR A 66 36.49 5.59 -2.18
C THR A 66 36.67 6.96 -2.81
N LEU A 67 35.62 7.78 -2.80
CA LEU A 67 35.68 9.21 -3.07
C LEU A 67 35.53 9.97 -1.75
N GLU A 68 36.54 10.78 -1.40
CA GLU A 68 36.66 11.42 -0.09
C GLU A 68 37.02 12.90 -0.21
N GLY A 69 36.28 13.77 0.48
CA GLY A 69 36.70 15.16 0.72
C GLY A 69 37.41 15.33 2.06
N ALA A 70 38.12 16.45 2.23
CA ALA A 70 38.71 16.83 3.52
C ALA A 70 37.66 17.20 4.60
N GLY A 71 36.39 17.33 4.20
CA GLY A 71 35.25 17.72 5.03
C GLY A 71 34.06 18.09 4.12
N PRO A 72 32.81 17.99 4.60
CA PRO A 72 31.62 18.16 3.75
C PRO A 72 31.54 19.51 3.03
N ASP A 73 32.16 20.56 3.57
CA ASP A 73 32.17 21.90 2.96
C ASP A 73 33.45 22.19 2.14
N ALA A 74 34.38 21.24 2.02
CA ALA A 74 35.64 21.42 1.30
C ALA A 74 35.51 21.15 -0.21
N ALA A 75 34.99 19.98 -0.59
CA ALA A 75 34.84 19.56 -1.97
C ALA A 75 33.37 19.42 -2.36
N VAL A 76 32.97 20.16 -3.40
CA VAL A 76 31.60 20.24 -3.90
C VAL A 76 31.52 19.55 -5.26
N LEU A 77 30.66 18.55 -5.41
CA LEU A 77 30.26 18.02 -6.72
C LEU A 77 28.92 18.66 -7.10
N ASP A 78 28.91 19.37 -8.23
CA ASP A 78 27.73 20.10 -8.71
C ASP A 78 27.32 19.61 -10.11
N ALA A 79 26.11 19.07 -10.23
CA ALA A 79 25.53 18.62 -11.49
C ALA A 79 24.75 19.72 -12.24
N ARG A 80 24.74 20.97 -11.74
CA ARG A 80 24.28 22.18 -12.44
C ARG A 80 22.84 22.11 -12.96
N GLY A 81 21.97 21.43 -12.23
CA GLY A 81 20.57 21.22 -12.56
C GLY A 81 20.31 20.09 -13.57
N GLN A 82 21.28 19.21 -13.83
CA GLN A 82 21.17 18.15 -14.84
C GLN A 82 21.46 16.76 -14.24
N GLY A 83 20.53 15.82 -14.42
CA GLY A 83 20.77 14.41 -14.08
C GLY A 83 21.06 14.16 -12.59
N ARG A 84 22.02 13.27 -12.32
CA ARG A 84 22.41 12.85 -10.96
C ARG A 84 23.83 13.33 -10.65
N VAL A 85 24.13 13.67 -9.41
CA VAL A 85 25.48 14.13 -9.02
C VAL A 85 26.48 12.97 -9.01
N VAL A 86 26.12 11.85 -8.40
CA VAL A 86 26.89 10.60 -8.41
C VAL A 86 25.98 9.41 -8.74
N THR A 87 26.40 8.55 -9.66
CA THR A 87 25.79 7.24 -9.90
C THR A 87 26.77 6.15 -9.47
N VAL A 88 26.32 5.19 -8.67
CA VAL A 88 27.13 4.05 -8.23
C VAL A 88 26.55 2.77 -8.82
N THR A 89 27.40 2.04 -9.53
CA THR A 89 27.09 0.73 -10.10
C THR A 89 28.06 -0.35 -9.62
N GLY A 90 29.25 0.02 -9.15
CA GLY A 90 30.23 -0.87 -8.55
C GLY A 90 29.91 -1.26 -7.09
N PRO A 91 30.25 -2.48 -6.64
CA PRO A 91 30.17 -2.85 -5.23
C PRO A 91 31.27 -2.17 -4.42
N ASP A 92 31.10 -2.13 -3.09
CA ASP A 92 32.09 -1.63 -2.11
C ASP A 92 32.55 -0.17 -2.35
N VAL A 93 31.77 0.61 -3.09
CA VAL A 93 32.02 2.04 -3.31
C VAL A 93 31.69 2.86 -2.06
N THR A 94 32.58 3.77 -1.68
CA THR A 94 32.34 4.73 -0.60
C THR A 94 32.36 6.15 -1.13
N VAL A 95 31.37 6.97 -0.77
CA VAL A 95 31.32 8.41 -1.05
C VAL A 95 31.18 9.12 0.30
N ARG A 96 32.18 9.91 0.70
CA ARG A 96 32.21 10.51 2.04
C ARG A 96 32.79 11.91 2.12
N HIS A 97 32.28 12.69 3.07
CA HIS A 97 32.78 14.02 3.41
C HIS A 97 32.77 15.01 2.22
N LEU A 98 31.70 14.99 1.42
CA LEU A 98 31.50 15.89 0.27
C LEU A 98 30.20 16.70 0.39
N THR A 99 30.13 17.82 -0.33
CA THR A 99 28.83 18.40 -0.71
C THR A 99 28.43 17.85 -2.07
N LEU A 100 27.24 17.28 -2.18
CA LEU A 100 26.66 16.79 -3.42
C LEU A 100 25.41 17.62 -3.77
N THR A 101 25.44 18.36 -4.86
CA THR A 101 24.42 19.39 -5.16
C THR A 101 24.01 19.49 -6.62
N GLY A 102 22.85 20.08 -6.85
CA GLY A 102 22.42 20.50 -8.18
C GLY A 102 22.00 19.37 -9.11
N SER A 103 21.37 18.30 -8.61
CA SER A 103 20.71 17.33 -9.49
C SER A 103 19.62 17.98 -10.36
N GLY A 104 19.23 17.30 -11.43
CA GLY A 104 18.03 17.62 -12.20
C GLY A 104 16.73 17.33 -11.44
N THR A 105 15.61 17.40 -12.17
CA THR A 105 14.24 17.26 -11.66
C THR A 105 13.46 16.08 -12.26
N ASP A 106 14.08 15.19 -13.04
CA ASP A 106 13.37 14.04 -13.60
C ASP A 106 13.13 12.94 -12.55
N GLN A 107 11.86 12.77 -12.17
CA GLN A 107 11.44 11.69 -11.28
C GLN A 107 11.57 10.30 -11.92
N ARG A 108 11.46 10.16 -13.25
CA ARG A 108 11.62 8.88 -13.97
C ARG A 108 13.09 8.50 -14.09
N GLY A 109 13.93 9.49 -14.40
CA GLY A 109 15.38 9.43 -14.33
C GLY A 109 15.95 9.26 -12.92
N MET A 110 15.15 9.44 -11.86
CA MET A 110 15.58 9.36 -10.46
C MET A 110 16.76 10.31 -10.19
N ASP A 111 16.64 11.57 -10.62
CA ASP A 111 17.67 12.59 -10.41
C ASP A 111 17.96 12.78 -8.91
N ALA A 112 19.21 12.61 -8.52
CA ALA A 112 19.59 12.49 -7.12
C ALA A 112 20.99 13.04 -6.84
N GLY A 113 21.27 13.38 -5.58
CA GLY A 113 22.64 13.58 -5.11
C GLY A 113 23.46 12.29 -5.23
N VAL A 114 22.88 11.14 -4.84
CA VAL A 114 23.45 9.82 -5.17
C VAL A 114 22.36 8.86 -5.62
N LEU A 115 22.58 8.17 -6.75
CA LEU A 115 21.84 6.96 -7.12
C LEU A 115 22.71 5.72 -6.94
N LEU A 116 22.25 4.74 -6.16
CA LEU A 116 22.83 3.40 -6.07
C LEU A 116 21.99 2.43 -6.92
N GLN A 117 22.61 1.77 -7.90
CA GLN A 117 21.97 0.76 -8.75
C GLN A 117 22.05 -0.65 -8.12
N PRO A 118 21.33 -1.66 -8.66
CA PRO A 118 21.24 -2.98 -8.02
C PRO A 118 22.57 -3.72 -7.81
N THR A 119 23.58 -3.41 -8.62
CA THR A 119 24.94 -3.98 -8.54
C THR A 119 25.83 -3.31 -7.48
N ALA A 120 25.41 -2.18 -6.91
CA ALA A 120 26.16 -1.39 -5.91
C ALA A 120 26.13 -1.99 -4.49
N ALA A 121 26.33 -3.31 -4.37
CA ALA A 121 26.28 -4.02 -3.10
C ALA A 121 27.31 -3.46 -2.10
N ARG A 122 26.90 -3.32 -0.83
CA ARG A 122 27.70 -2.77 0.28
C ARG A 122 28.21 -1.33 0.06
N ALA A 123 27.66 -0.58 -0.89
CA ALA A 123 28.03 0.82 -1.10
C ALA A 123 27.73 1.68 0.15
N ARG A 124 28.55 2.69 0.41
CA ARG A 124 28.55 3.50 1.64
C ARG A 124 28.52 4.99 1.33
N ILE A 125 27.40 5.65 1.60
CA ILE A 125 27.22 7.10 1.46
C ILE A 125 27.22 7.71 2.87
N VAL A 126 28.36 8.25 3.29
CA VAL A 126 28.63 8.54 4.71
C VAL A 126 29.14 9.96 4.95
N GLY A 127 28.53 10.71 5.87
CA GLY A 127 29.10 12.00 6.31
C GLY A 127 29.10 13.10 5.25
N ASN A 128 28.15 13.08 4.30
CA ASN A 128 28.04 14.06 3.22
C ASN A 128 26.96 15.12 3.52
N ARG A 129 27.08 16.28 2.88
CA ARG A 129 26.02 17.29 2.79
C ARG A 129 25.31 17.15 1.43
N LEU A 130 24.00 16.91 1.42
CA LEU A 130 23.22 16.72 0.18
C LEU A 130 22.24 17.87 -0.04
N THR A 131 22.70 18.78 -0.90
CA THR A 131 22.19 20.07 -1.38
C THR A 131 21.20 20.13 -2.54
N GLY A 132 20.00 20.71 -2.46
CA GLY A 132 19.32 21.20 -3.68
C GLY A 132 19.05 20.13 -4.76
N ASN A 133 18.99 18.86 -4.35
CA ASN A 133 18.74 17.71 -5.22
C ASN A 133 17.24 17.36 -5.18
N LEU A 134 16.74 16.71 -6.23
CA LEU A 134 15.38 16.18 -6.26
C LEU A 134 15.23 15.06 -5.21
N TYR A 135 16.06 14.02 -5.30
CA TYR A 135 16.26 13.05 -4.21
C TYR A 135 17.62 13.26 -3.55
N GLY A 136 17.74 13.11 -2.24
CA GLY A 136 19.04 13.12 -1.57
C GLY A 136 19.86 11.89 -1.97
N VAL A 137 19.48 10.72 -1.45
CA VAL A 137 20.03 9.42 -1.83
C VAL A 137 18.92 8.48 -2.31
N TYR A 138 19.09 7.89 -3.49
CA TYR A 138 18.19 6.88 -4.04
C TYR A 138 18.89 5.52 -4.06
N VAL A 139 18.39 4.58 -3.27
CA VAL A 139 18.92 3.22 -3.11
C VAL A 139 18.03 2.24 -3.86
N GLN A 140 18.40 1.90 -5.11
CA GLN A 140 17.59 1.08 -6.01
C GLN A 140 18.20 -0.31 -6.20
N GLY A 141 17.79 -1.28 -5.36
CA GLY A 141 18.17 -2.69 -5.50
C GLY A 141 19.43 -3.23 -4.78
N PRO A 142 20.44 -2.45 -4.32
CA PRO A 142 21.67 -3.05 -3.81
C PRO A 142 21.46 -3.73 -2.46
N GLN A 143 22.22 -4.80 -2.22
CA GLN A 143 22.25 -5.48 -0.92
C GLN A 143 23.18 -4.75 0.06
N ASP A 144 22.79 -4.68 1.33
CA ASP A 144 23.60 -4.16 2.44
C ASP A 144 24.16 -2.74 2.26
N ALA A 145 23.49 -1.90 1.46
CA ALA A 145 23.89 -0.50 1.25
C ALA A 145 23.73 0.33 2.53
N VAL A 146 24.67 1.24 2.78
CA VAL A 146 24.70 2.10 3.98
C VAL A 146 24.58 3.57 3.58
N VAL A 147 23.59 4.25 4.13
CA VAL A 147 23.45 5.71 4.05
C VAL A 147 23.49 6.23 5.49
N ALA A 148 24.60 6.83 5.89
CA ALA A 148 24.82 7.18 7.30
C ALA A 148 25.41 8.57 7.53
N ASP A 149 25.04 9.19 8.66
CA ASP A 149 25.66 10.44 9.14
C ASP A 149 25.59 11.63 8.14
N ASN A 150 24.66 11.62 7.18
CA ASN A 150 24.53 12.68 6.17
C ASN A 150 23.56 13.79 6.63
N ASP A 151 23.80 15.04 6.20
CA ASP A 151 22.89 16.17 6.33
C ASP A 151 22.22 16.43 4.97
N ILE A 152 20.91 16.15 4.88
CA ILE A 152 20.16 16.11 3.62
C ILE A 152 19.08 17.21 3.65
N ALA A 153 19.28 18.28 2.87
CA ALA A 153 18.29 19.33 2.70
C ALA A 153 17.53 19.14 1.39
N GLY A 154 16.30 18.63 1.50
CA GLY A 154 15.40 18.43 0.36
C GLY A 154 14.85 19.74 -0.18
N ARG A 155 14.69 19.82 -1.51
CA ARG A 155 14.16 21.00 -2.22
C ARG A 155 12.78 21.44 -1.70
N THR A 156 12.64 22.73 -1.42
CA THR A 156 11.37 23.36 -0.98
C THR A 156 10.79 24.33 -2.00
N ASP A 157 11.53 24.66 -3.04
CA ASP A 157 11.15 25.52 -4.17
C ASP A 157 10.09 24.89 -5.09
N LEU A 158 10.02 23.55 -5.14
CA LEU A 158 9.06 22.80 -5.94
C LEU A 158 7.72 22.58 -5.20
N PRO A 159 6.60 22.35 -5.91
CA PRO A 159 5.37 21.81 -5.34
C PRO A 159 5.60 20.46 -4.64
N ILE A 160 4.89 20.18 -3.54
CA ILE A 160 5.15 18.99 -2.70
C ILE A 160 5.01 17.64 -3.43
N SER A 161 4.18 17.57 -4.46
CA SER A 161 4.05 16.39 -5.34
C SER A 161 5.25 16.18 -6.26
N GLN A 162 5.93 17.25 -6.64
CA GLN A 162 7.08 17.25 -7.55
C GLN A 162 8.43 17.08 -6.81
N ARG A 163 8.49 17.44 -5.53
CA ARG A 163 9.64 17.16 -4.66
C ARG A 163 9.92 15.66 -4.55
N GLY A 164 11.20 15.29 -4.51
CA GLY A 164 11.63 13.95 -4.11
C GLY A 164 11.81 13.83 -2.61
N ASN A 165 12.32 12.68 -2.19
CA ASN A 165 12.52 12.30 -0.79
C ASN A 165 13.99 12.53 -0.36
N GLY A 166 14.23 12.68 0.94
CA GLY A 166 15.61 12.75 1.46
C GLY A 166 16.37 11.45 1.18
N VAL A 167 15.79 10.32 1.56
CA VAL A 167 16.28 8.98 1.18
C VAL A 167 15.13 8.15 0.60
N THR A 168 15.37 7.49 -0.54
CA THR A 168 14.49 6.48 -1.12
C THR A 168 15.17 5.12 -1.06
N VAL A 169 14.48 4.09 -0.58
CA VAL A 169 14.91 2.68 -0.56
C VAL A 169 13.92 1.86 -1.37
N TRP A 170 14.37 1.19 -2.42
CA TRP A 170 13.53 0.38 -3.30
C TRP A 170 14.16 -1.01 -3.52
N ASN A 171 13.51 -2.06 -3.00
CA ASN A 171 13.93 -3.46 -3.15
C ASN A 171 15.43 -3.70 -2.82
N ALA A 172 15.94 -3.05 -1.78
CA ALA A 172 17.36 -3.01 -1.43
C ALA A 172 17.59 -3.68 -0.07
N PRO A 173 17.58 -5.02 -0.01
CA PRO A 173 17.50 -5.74 1.26
C PRO A 173 18.78 -5.59 2.09
N GLY A 174 18.60 -5.42 3.40
CA GLY A 174 19.69 -5.16 4.33
C GLY A 174 20.14 -3.69 4.35
N ALA A 175 19.39 -2.78 3.73
CA ALA A 175 19.74 -1.36 3.70
C ALA A 175 19.79 -0.76 5.12
N ARG A 176 20.83 0.03 5.37
CA ARG A 176 21.09 0.67 6.67
C ARG A 176 21.05 2.18 6.52
N ILE A 177 19.94 2.79 6.96
CA ILE A 177 19.75 4.24 6.94
C ILE A 177 19.91 4.74 8.38
N VAL A 178 21.07 5.30 8.72
CA VAL A 178 21.50 5.48 10.12
C VAL A 178 21.97 6.90 10.41
N ALA A 179 21.50 7.53 11.49
CA ALA A 179 21.99 8.82 11.99
C ALA A 179 21.99 9.98 10.97
N ASN A 180 21.15 9.92 9.93
CA ASN A 180 21.03 11.01 8.97
C ASN A 180 20.13 12.12 9.53
N ARG A 181 20.49 13.37 9.24
CA ARG A 181 19.62 14.54 9.43
C ARG A 181 18.95 14.86 8.09
N ILE A 182 17.63 14.93 8.06
CA ILE A 182 16.85 15.15 6.85
C ILE A 182 15.85 16.28 7.08
N THR A 183 15.92 17.33 6.27
CA THR A 183 15.04 18.50 6.40
C THR A 183 14.44 18.92 5.06
N GLY A 184 13.13 19.13 5.01
CA GLY A 184 12.44 19.56 3.79
C GLY A 184 12.40 18.49 2.68
N GLY A 185 11.96 18.87 1.48
CA GLY A 185 11.60 17.92 0.42
C GLY A 185 10.14 17.43 0.53
N ARG A 186 9.88 16.19 0.11
CA ARG A 186 8.58 15.51 0.20
C ARG A 186 8.50 14.63 1.45
N ASP A 187 9.19 13.50 1.44
CA ASP A 187 9.26 12.54 2.55
C ASP A 187 10.72 12.42 3.04
N GLY A 188 10.92 12.13 4.33
CA GLY A 188 12.23 11.97 4.93
C GLY A 188 12.92 10.70 4.41
N ILE A 189 12.42 9.55 4.83
CA ILE A 189 12.83 8.24 4.31
C ILE A 189 11.60 7.51 3.75
N PHE A 190 11.62 7.22 2.45
CA PHE A 190 10.61 6.39 1.78
C PHE A 190 11.19 5.00 1.48
N ALA A 191 10.53 3.94 1.94
CA ALA A 191 10.93 2.56 1.71
C ALA A 191 9.82 1.78 0.99
N ASN A 192 10.15 1.11 -0.11
CA ASN A 192 9.20 0.27 -0.83
C ASN A 192 9.78 -1.11 -1.19
N ALA A 193 8.98 -2.15 -0.97
CA ALA A 193 9.23 -3.54 -1.37
C ALA A 193 10.60 -4.10 -0.91
N SER A 194 11.09 -3.70 0.27
CA SER A 194 12.40 -4.09 0.81
C SER A 194 12.28 -5.05 2.01
N ARG A 195 13.41 -5.51 2.57
CA ARG A 195 13.42 -6.40 3.75
C ARG A 195 14.73 -6.41 4.54
N GLN A 196 14.64 -6.75 5.83
CA GLN A 196 15.79 -6.89 6.75
C GLN A 196 16.58 -5.59 6.96
N ASP A 197 15.92 -4.46 6.74
CA ASP A 197 16.54 -3.13 6.78
C ASP A 197 16.67 -2.62 8.23
N LEU A 198 17.60 -1.68 8.45
CA LEU A 198 17.79 -1.00 9.73
C LEU A 198 17.74 0.51 9.53
N PHE A 199 16.68 1.13 10.02
CA PHE A 199 16.47 2.57 9.99
C PHE A 199 16.64 3.07 11.43
N GLN A 200 17.78 3.66 11.76
CA GLN A 200 18.14 3.94 13.16
C GLN A 200 18.65 5.36 13.41
N GLY A 201 18.15 6.03 14.45
CA GLY A 201 18.71 7.29 14.94
C GLY A 201 18.63 8.48 13.97
N ASN A 202 17.82 8.39 12.91
CA ASN A 202 17.66 9.49 11.95
C ASN A 202 16.80 10.61 12.55
N HIS A 203 17.09 11.87 12.19
CA HIS A 203 16.32 13.05 12.58
C HIS A 203 15.65 13.67 11.35
N MET A 204 14.31 13.72 11.32
CA MET A 204 13.53 14.15 10.16
C MET A 204 12.57 15.30 10.52
N GLU A 205 12.69 16.42 9.81
CA GLU A 205 11.99 17.67 10.13
C GLU A 205 11.39 18.37 8.91
N GLY A 206 10.16 18.87 9.06
CA GLY A 206 9.48 19.65 8.02
C GLY A 206 9.14 18.89 6.74
N VAL A 207 9.03 17.56 6.80
CA VAL A 207 8.59 16.69 5.70
C VAL A 207 7.13 16.27 5.84
N ARG A 208 6.56 15.67 4.79
CA ARG A 208 5.21 15.10 4.79
C ARG A 208 5.15 13.81 5.61
N PHE A 209 6.06 12.88 5.35
CA PHE A 209 6.24 11.67 6.15
C PHE A 209 7.69 11.63 6.62
N ALA A 210 7.97 11.50 7.91
CA ALA A 210 9.34 11.25 8.37
C ALA A 210 9.82 9.89 7.89
N ILE A 211 9.10 8.81 8.22
CA ILE A 211 9.32 7.48 7.65
C ILE A 211 8.04 6.98 6.99
N HIS A 212 8.14 6.62 5.71
CA HIS A 212 7.05 6.14 4.87
C HIS A 212 7.39 4.74 4.34
N TYR A 213 6.85 3.71 4.98
CA TYR A 213 7.04 2.30 4.63
C TYR A 213 5.89 1.78 3.78
N MET A 214 6.21 1.15 2.67
CA MET A 214 5.32 0.40 1.81
C MET A 214 5.92 -1.00 1.60
N TYR A 215 5.15 -2.06 1.89
CA TYR A 215 5.51 -3.46 1.58
C TYR A 215 6.92 -3.90 2.06
N THR A 216 7.44 -3.32 3.14
CA THR A 216 8.83 -3.52 3.60
C THR A 216 8.83 -4.32 4.90
N ASN A 217 9.46 -5.50 4.91
CA ASN A 217 9.20 -6.54 5.92
C ASN A 217 10.45 -6.95 6.70
N ASP A 218 10.26 -7.57 7.87
CA ASP A 218 11.36 -8.14 8.66
C ASP A 218 12.45 -7.11 9.05
N SER A 219 12.06 -5.83 9.11
CA SER A 219 12.93 -4.66 9.25
C SER A 219 12.78 -3.97 10.61
N ARG A 220 13.78 -3.15 10.98
CA ARG A 220 13.86 -2.50 12.29
C ARG A 220 13.90 -0.98 12.16
N ILE A 221 12.99 -0.31 12.85
CA ILE A 221 12.86 1.15 12.92
C ILE A 221 13.14 1.53 14.37
N LEU A 222 14.36 2.01 14.65
CA LEU A 222 14.90 2.14 16.01
C LEU A 222 15.31 3.59 16.33
N ASP A 223 14.88 4.12 17.47
CA ASP A 223 15.43 5.34 18.07
C ASP A 223 15.43 6.59 17.15
N ASN A 224 14.56 6.64 16.13
CA ASN A 224 14.47 7.76 15.19
C ASN A 224 13.65 8.91 15.77
N VAL A 225 13.97 10.15 15.37
CA VAL A 225 13.25 11.37 15.76
C VAL A 225 12.53 11.97 14.57
N SER A 226 11.23 12.21 14.74
CA SER A 226 10.36 12.93 13.84
C SER A 226 9.88 14.21 14.53
N LEU A 227 10.11 15.35 13.87
CA LEU A 227 9.86 16.69 14.41
C LEU A 227 9.03 17.55 13.43
N ASP A 228 7.89 18.06 13.89
CA ASP A 228 7.09 19.06 13.18
C ASP A 228 6.72 18.69 11.71
N ASN A 229 6.53 17.41 11.42
CA ASN A 229 6.15 16.88 10.10
C ASN A 229 4.63 16.84 9.92
N ASP A 230 4.13 16.53 8.72
CA ASP A 230 2.70 16.21 8.58
C ASP A 230 2.38 14.88 9.26
N ILE A 231 3.24 13.86 9.10
CA ILE A 231 3.11 12.52 9.66
C ILE A 231 4.49 12.01 10.08
N GLY A 232 4.57 11.43 11.27
CA GLY A 232 5.81 10.80 11.75
C GLY A 232 6.08 9.47 11.06
N PHE A 233 5.62 8.38 11.66
CA PHE A 233 5.92 7.02 11.22
C PHE A 233 4.71 6.39 10.53
N ALA A 234 4.70 6.40 9.19
CA ALA A 234 3.69 5.76 8.35
C ALA A 234 4.15 4.37 7.91
N LEU A 235 3.64 3.33 8.58
CA LEU A 235 4.05 1.94 8.37
C LEU A 235 2.93 1.16 7.71
N MET A 236 3.07 0.92 6.40
CA MET A 236 1.98 0.45 5.54
C MET A 236 2.30 -0.88 4.85
N PHE A 237 1.31 -1.78 4.81
CA PHE A 237 1.36 -3.08 4.10
C PHE A 237 2.56 -3.98 4.44
N SER A 238 3.08 -3.85 5.66
CA SER A 238 4.37 -4.38 6.10
C SER A 238 4.20 -5.41 7.22
N SER A 239 5.17 -6.29 7.44
CA SER A 239 5.08 -7.37 8.45
C SER A 239 6.39 -7.62 9.18
N GLN A 240 6.29 -8.15 10.41
CA GLN A 240 7.44 -8.53 11.25
C GLN A 240 8.40 -7.35 11.54
N LEU A 241 7.87 -6.16 11.82
CA LEU A 241 8.67 -4.99 12.15
C LEU A 241 9.03 -4.93 13.64
N GLU A 242 10.26 -4.54 13.96
CA GLU A 242 10.63 -4.01 15.29
C GLU A 242 10.58 -2.49 15.23
N ILE A 243 9.63 -1.88 15.92
CA ILE A 243 9.45 -0.43 15.98
C ILE A 243 9.70 -0.02 17.43
N ARG A 244 10.92 0.45 17.74
CA ARG A 244 11.34 0.65 19.13
C ARG A 244 12.02 1.98 19.38
N GLY A 245 11.71 2.62 20.50
CA GLY A 245 12.40 3.84 20.98
C GLY A 245 12.18 5.10 20.12
N ASN A 246 11.39 5.05 19.06
CA ASN A 246 11.20 6.19 18.16
C ASN A 246 10.39 7.30 18.83
N GLN A 247 10.70 8.54 18.48
CA GLN A 247 10.06 9.72 19.02
C GLN A 247 9.40 10.54 17.90
N SER A 248 8.10 10.80 18.03
CA SER A 248 7.33 11.74 17.22
C SER A 248 7.01 12.96 18.08
N VAL A 249 7.27 14.16 17.55
CA VAL A 249 7.15 15.43 18.28
C VAL A 249 6.43 16.45 17.41
N ARG A 250 5.25 16.89 17.86
CA ARG A 250 4.40 17.91 17.20
C ARG A 250 4.00 17.61 15.74
N ASP A 251 4.19 16.39 15.25
CA ASP A 251 3.73 16.00 13.92
C ASP A 251 2.22 16.21 13.79
N ARG A 252 1.73 16.62 12.62
CA ARG A 252 0.35 17.09 12.46
C ARG A 252 -0.67 15.96 12.61
N ASP A 253 -0.75 15.03 11.67
CA ASP A 253 -1.92 14.16 11.54
C ASP A 253 -1.78 12.85 12.29
N TYR A 254 -0.59 12.25 12.27
CA TYR A 254 -0.30 11.00 12.97
C TYR A 254 1.14 10.97 13.49
N GLY A 255 1.33 10.58 14.75
CA GLY A 255 2.65 10.21 15.26
C GLY A 255 3.06 8.82 14.78
N LEU A 256 2.21 7.83 15.03
CA LEU A 256 2.35 6.47 14.50
C LEU A 256 1.11 6.02 13.73
N LEU A 257 1.29 5.69 12.45
CA LEU A 257 0.26 5.17 11.56
C LEU A 257 0.59 3.72 11.19
N LEU A 258 -0.22 2.78 11.69
CA LEU A 258 -0.12 1.34 11.40
C LEU A 258 -1.26 0.95 10.45
N ASN A 259 -0.98 0.81 9.15
CA ASN A 259 -1.98 0.49 8.13
C ASN A 259 -1.63 -0.83 7.43
N TYR A 260 -2.34 -1.93 7.72
CA TYR A 260 -1.88 -3.28 7.32
C TYR A 260 -0.45 -3.61 7.78
N ALA A 261 0.02 -3.03 8.89
CA ALA A 261 1.22 -3.47 9.60
C ALA A 261 0.87 -4.71 10.45
N ASN A 262 1.55 -5.84 10.25
CA ASN A 262 1.14 -7.12 10.86
C ASN A 262 2.26 -7.86 11.60
N GLY A 263 1.91 -8.54 12.68
CA GLY A 263 2.84 -9.38 13.45
C GLY A 263 4.09 -8.65 13.96
N SER A 264 3.97 -7.34 14.20
CA SER A 264 5.07 -6.44 14.54
C SER A 264 5.11 -6.13 16.04
N VAL A 265 6.29 -5.78 16.55
CA VAL A 265 6.52 -5.37 17.94
C VAL A 265 6.74 -3.86 17.95
N ILE A 266 5.91 -3.14 18.71
CA ILE A 266 5.92 -1.69 18.85
C ILE A 266 6.14 -1.39 20.33
N THR A 267 7.34 -0.94 20.72
CA THR A 267 7.66 -0.76 22.14
C THR A 267 8.58 0.41 22.48
N GLY A 268 8.37 1.05 23.63
CA GLY A 268 9.17 2.19 24.08
C GLY A 268 9.09 3.44 23.20
N ASN A 269 8.18 3.51 22.23
CA ASN A 269 8.04 4.67 21.35
C ASN A 269 7.30 5.80 22.07
N ARG A 270 7.61 7.05 21.71
CA ARG A 270 7.05 8.26 22.33
C ARG A 270 6.38 9.13 21.27
N VAL A 271 5.12 9.50 21.47
CA VAL A 271 4.43 10.49 20.65
C VAL A 271 4.05 11.66 21.56
N LEU A 272 4.55 12.86 21.23
CA LEU A 272 4.42 14.08 22.03
C LEU A 272 3.67 15.13 21.19
N GLY A 273 2.35 15.13 21.29
CA GLY A 273 1.48 15.89 20.40
C GLY A 273 1.20 17.33 20.78
N ARG A 274 1.47 17.75 22.04
CA ARG A 274 1.16 19.10 22.54
C ARG A 274 1.75 20.18 21.60
N PHE A 275 0.90 21.10 21.14
CA PHE A 275 1.27 22.21 20.25
C PHE A 275 1.70 21.83 18.82
N SER A 276 1.02 20.87 18.18
CA SER A 276 1.18 20.63 16.72
C SER A 276 0.83 21.86 15.87
N LYS A 277 1.45 21.99 14.69
CA LYS A 277 1.14 23.05 13.70
C LYS A 277 -0.38 23.18 13.43
N PRO A 278 -0.92 24.41 13.27
CA PRO A 278 -2.33 24.62 12.94
C PRO A 278 -2.73 23.93 11.63
N MET A 279 -3.97 23.44 11.56
CA MET A 279 -4.52 22.93 10.32
C MET A 279 -5.02 24.10 9.47
N VAL A 280 -4.33 24.41 8.37
CA VAL A 280 -4.91 25.23 7.31
C VAL A 280 -6.04 24.42 6.69
N THR A 281 -7.29 24.85 6.91
CA THR A 281 -8.43 24.24 6.23
C THR A 281 -8.39 24.63 4.76
N ALA A 282 -8.71 23.69 3.86
CA ALA A 282 -8.90 24.02 2.44
C ALA A 282 -10.06 25.01 2.17
N ALA A 283 -10.76 25.45 3.22
CA ALA A 283 -11.80 26.47 3.20
C ALA A 283 -11.32 27.90 3.49
N THR A 284 -10.01 28.13 3.75
CA THR A 284 -9.47 29.47 4.09
C THR A 284 -8.52 30.08 3.07
N VAL A 285 -8.35 29.47 1.88
CA VAL A 285 -7.52 30.02 0.78
C VAL A 285 -8.37 30.74 -0.28
N ASN A 286 -9.70 30.52 -0.32
CA ASN A 286 -10.61 31.12 -1.30
C ASN A 286 -11.45 32.27 -0.72
N ALA A 287 -10.88 33.10 0.16
CA ALA A 287 -11.58 34.21 0.82
C ALA A 287 -10.69 35.45 1.05
N ALA A 288 -9.99 35.90 0.00
CA ALA A 288 -9.38 37.23 -0.07
C ALA A 288 -9.30 37.66 -1.55
N GLY A 289 -10.29 38.45 -1.98
CA GLY A 289 -10.47 38.91 -3.36
C GLY A 289 -11.89 39.44 -3.57
N ASP A 290 -12.12 40.67 -3.11
CA ASP A 290 -13.10 41.69 -3.50
C ASP A 290 -14.55 41.26 -3.89
N GLY A 291 -15.64 41.82 -3.33
CA GLY A 291 -15.81 42.91 -2.36
C GLY A 291 -17.29 43.06 -1.90
N ASP A 292 -17.54 44.07 -1.06
CA ASP A 292 -18.79 44.45 -0.34
C ASP A 292 -20.17 43.85 -0.73
N ALA A 293 -20.84 43.25 0.27
CA ALA A 293 -22.22 43.59 0.66
C ALA A 293 -22.66 43.03 2.04
N ALA A 294 -23.22 43.90 2.88
CA ALA A 294 -24.12 43.63 4.03
C ALA A 294 -23.65 42.71 5.19
N MET A 295 -23.21 43.37 6.28
CA MET A 295 -22.99 42.78 7.61
C MET A 295 -24.25 42.16 8.25
N THR A 296 -24.11 40.94 8.78
CA THR A 296 -24.93 40.43 9.90
C THR A 296 -24.00 39.99 11.05
N PRO A 297 -24.11 40.58 12.26
CA PRO A 297 -23.17 40.30 13.35
C PRO A 297 -23.60 39.03 14.11
N GLY A 298 -22.70 38.06 14.35
CA GLY A 298 -23.13 36.92 15.17
C GLY A 298 -22.19 35.75 15.51
N ARG A 299 -21.06 35.50 14.82
CA ARG A 299 -19.91 34.71 15.36
C ARG A 299 -18.81 34.52 14.31
N ALA A 300 -17.65 35.15 14.55
CA ALA A 300 -16.43 34.81 13.82
C ALA A 300 -15.91 33.43 14.28
N ALA A 301 -15.91 32.45 13.39
CA ALA A 301 -15.17 31.20 13.59
C ALA A 301 -13.72 31.42 13.15
N GLY A 302 -12.89 31.92 14.07
CA GLY A 302 -11.44 32.01 13.86
C GLY A 302 -10.78 30.63 13.65
N PRO A 303 -9.49 30.59 13.27
CA PRO A 303 -8.78 29.33 13.08
C PRO A 303 -8.88 28.49 14.36
N THR A 304 -9.40 27.26 14.23
CA THR A 304 -9.56 26.37 15.37
C THR A 304 -8.19 25.91 15.85
N LEU A 305 -7.72 26.56 16.91
CA LEU A 305 -6.44 26.26 17.55
C LEU A 305 -6.48 24.80 18.03
N ARG A 306 -5.74 23.94 17.34
CA ARG A 306 -5.68 22.51 17.66
C ARG A 306 -4.77 22.30 18.86
N ILE A 307 -5.16 21.41 19.77
CA ILE A 307 -4.47 21.25 21.05
C ILE A 307 -3.23 20.33 20.90
N GLY A 308 -3.24 19.46 19.88
CA GLY A 308 -2.07 18.69 19.48
C GLY A 308 -2.29 17.80 18.25
N THR A 309 -1.34 16.89 17.99
CA THR A 309 -1.40 15.86 16.94
C THR A 309 -2.76 15.16 16.91
N ALA A 310 -3.32 14.88 15.73
CA ALA A 310 -4.62 14.20 15.67
C ALA A 310 -4.56 12.78 16.25
N LYS A 311 -3.92 11.88 15.50
CA LYS A 311 -3.61 10.48 15.80
C LYS A 311 -2.33 10.32 16.62
N CYS A 312 -2.34 10.15 17.94
CA CYS A 312 -1.11 9.71 18.63
C CYS A 312 -0.66 8.35 18.05
N VAL A 313 -1.56 7.36 18.06
CA VAL A 313 -1.45 6.17 17.22
C VAL A 313 -2.78 5.88 16.48
N PHE A 314 -2.69 5.53 15.20
CA PHE A 314 -3.81 5.02 14.41
C PHE A 314 -3.53 3.60 13.94
N VAL A 315 -4.41 2.66 14.30
CA VAL A 315 -4.31 1.24 13.95
C VAL A 315 -5.45 0.88 13.01
N TYR A 316 -5.12 0.66 11.74
CA TYR A 316 -6.07 0.38 10.67
C TYR A 316 -5.74 -0.95 9.97
N ASN A 317 -6.63 -1.94 10.12
CA ASN A 317 -6.47 -3.29 9.55
C ASN A 317 -5.06 -3.91 9.76
N ALA A 318 -4.45 -3.56 10.89
CA ALA A 318 -3.14 -4.00 11.34
C ALA A 318 -3.36 -5.09 12.40
N ASN A 319 -2.77 -6.27 12.23
CA ASN A 319 -3.17 -7.48 12.95
C ASN A 319 -2.00 -8.16 13.66
N LYS A 320 -2.27 -8.84 14.78
CA LYS A 320 -1.29 -9.65 15.54
C LYS A 320 -0.08 -8.86 16.06
N ASN A 321 -0.19 -7.54 16.23
CA ASN A 321 0.91 -6.73 16.73
C ASN A 321 0.95 -6.72 18.26
N ARG A 322 2.12 -6.53 18.86
CA ARG A 322 2.27 -6.24 20.29
C ARG A 322 2.66 -4.76 20.44
N LEU A 323 1.74 -3.96 20.98
CA LEU A 323 2.02 -2.58 21.37
C LEU A 323 2.25 -2.59 22.89
N ALA A 324 3.48 -2.40 23.34
CA ALA A 324 3.80 -2.42 24.76
C ALA A 324 4.74 -1.29 25.19
N ASP A 325 4.50 -0.69 26.35
CA ASP A 325 5.43 0.28 26.96
C ASP A 325 5.68 1.55 26.12
N ASN A 326 4.74 1.93 25.25
CA ASN A 326 4.79 3.18 24.48
C ASN A 326 4.12 4.33 25.23
N ARG A 327 4.52 5.59 24.97
CA ARG A 327 3.98 6.80 25.61
C ARG A 327 3.33 7.73 24.59
N PHE A 328 2.02 7.88 24.68
CA PHE A 328 1.17 8.68 23.78
C PHE A 328 0.61 9.88 24.55
N GLU A 329 1.19 11.07 24.36
CA GLU A 329 0.85 12.26 25.14
C GLU A 329 0.32 13.43 24.30
N GLY A 330 -0.77 14.06 24.77
CA GLY A 330 -1.17 15.39 24.32
C GLY A 330 -1.75 15.47 22.91
N CYS A 331 -2.33 14.38 22.43
CA CYS A 331 -3.01 14.30 21.13
C CYS A 331 -4.52 14.56 21.24
N GLU A 332 -5.18 14.91 20.13
CA GLU A 332 -6.65 14.98 20.07
C GLU A 332 -7.27 13.58 20.33
N ILE A 333 -6.62 12.53 19.81
CA ILE A 333 -6.94 11.13 20.11
C ILE A 333 -5.64 10.38 20.48
N GLY A 334 -5.63 9.69 21.62
CA GLY A 334 -4.51 8.85 22.07
C GLY A 334 -4.32 7.63 21.15
N ILE A 335 -5.31 6.75 21.10
CA ILE A 335 -5.38 5.65 20.14
C ILE A 335 -6.72 5.66 19.39
N HIS A 336 -6.63 5.63 18.05
CA HIS A 336 -7.77 5.33 17.18
C HIS A 336 -7.56 3.94 16.59
N PHE A 337 -8.56 3.07 16.74
CA PHE A 337 -8.48 1.65 16.40
C PHE A 337 -9.73 1.19 15.66
N THR A 338 -9.57 0.52 14.52
CA THR A 338 -10.70 0.09 13.67
C THR A 338 -11.02 -1.40 13.79
N ALA A 339 -12.28 -1.77 13.52
CA ALA A 339 -12.80 -3.14 13.65
C ALA A 339 -11.99 -4.23 12.94
N GLY A 340 -11.28 -3.89 11.86
CA GLY A 340 -10.47 -4.83 11.08
C GLY A 340 -9.10 -5.15 11.70
N ALA A 341 -8.71 -4.48 12.78
CA ALA A 341 -7.44 -4.73 13.46
C ALA A 341 -7.60 -5.83 14.53
N GLU A 342 -7.34 -7.08 14.17
CA GLU A 342 -7.55 -8.24 15.05
C GLU A 342 -6.27 -8.73 15.77
N ARG A 343 -6.47 -9.31 16.97
CA ARG A 343 -5.43 -9.98 17.78
C ARG A 343 -4.22 -9.12 18.11
N ASN A 344 -4.39 -7.81 18.20
CA ASN A 344 -3.36 -6.93 18.72
C ASN A 344 -3.36 -7.00 20.24
N VAL A 345 -2.18 -7.06 20.84
CA VAL A 345 -1.97 -7.04 22.29
C VAL A 345 -1.55 -5.63 22.69
N MET A 346 -2.19 -5.07 23.72
CA MET A 346 -1.96 -3.70 24.21
C MET A 346 -1.78 -3.71 25.72
N THR A 347 -0.57 -3.47 26.20
CA THR A 347 -0.22 -3.56 27.63
C THR A 347 0.90 -2.59 28.00
N GLY A 348 0.85 -1.98 29.18
CA GLY A 348 1.88 -1.07 29.69
C GLY A 348 2.07 0.24 28.93
N ASN A 349 1.25 0.54 27.91
CA ASN A 349 1.33 1.82 27.21
C ASN A 349 0.75 2.94 28.09
N ALA A 350 1.26 4.16 27.97
CA ALA A 350 0.78 5.32 28.73
C ALA A 350 0.14 6.37 27.82
N PHE A 351 -1.15 6.63 28.03
CA PHE A 351 -1.97 7.60 27.34
C PHE A 351 -2.25 8.79 28.27
N ILE A 352 -1.55 9.90 28.01
CA ILE A 352 -1.42 11.02 28.94
C ILE A 352 -1.98 12.29 28.32
N ALA A 353 -2.91 12.96 29.00
CA ALA A 353 -3.47 14.26 28.61
C ALA A 353 -3.98 14.35 27.16
N ASN A 354 -4.35 13.22 26.54
CA ASN A 354 -5.04 13.22 25.24
C ASN A 354 -6.48 13.66 25.45
N ARG A 355 -7.05 14.42 24.51
CA ARG A 355 -8.44 14.91 24.59
C ARG A 355 -9.48 13.78 24.56
N THR A 356 -9.15 12.70 23.86
CA THR A 356 -9.86 11.42 23.88
C THR A 356 -8.81 10.32 23.98
N GLN A 357 -8.74 9.53 25.06
CA GLN A 357 -7.68 8.50 25.11
C GLN A 357 -7.90 7.40 24.07
N VAL A 358 -9.12 6.87 23.95
CA VAL A 358 -9.47 5.74 23.09
C VAL A 358 -10.65 6.09 22.18
N MET A 359 -10.46 5.88 20.88
CA MET A 359 -11.54 5.81 19.90
C MET A 359 -11.54 4.42 19.26
N TYR A 360 -12.45 3.55 19.68
CA TYR A 360 -12.61 2.22 19.09
C TYR A 360 -13.83 2.19 18.17
N VAL A 361 -13.62 1.84 16.91
CA VAL A 361 -14.69 1.75 15.90
C VAL A 361 -14.91 0.27 15.54
N GLY A 362 -15.69 -0.45 16.35
CA GLY A 362 -16.03 -1.85 16.12
C GLY A 362 -17.15 -2.37 17.02
N THR A 363 -17.59 -3.61 16.78
CA THR A 363 -18.73 -4.25 17.46
C THR A 363 -18.34 -5.32 18.49
N ARG A 364 -17.04 -5.58 18.66
CA ARG A 364 -16.52 -6.57 19.62
C ARG A 364 -15.91 -5.87 20.83
N SER A 365 -15.95 -6.51 21.99
CA SER A 365 -15.09 -6.11 23.10
C SER A 365 -13.63 -6.37 22.73
N LEU A 366 -12.75 -5.41 23.02
CA LEU A 366 -11.30 -5.57 22.91
C LEU A 366 -10.75 -5.53 24.33
N ASP A 367 -9.87 -6.47 24.67
CA ASP A 367 -9.13 -6.43 25.93
C ASP A 367 -8.01 -5.39 25.81
N TRP A 368 -7.90 -4.52 26.82
CA TRP A 368 -6.88 -3.49 26.95
C TRP A 368 -5.84 -3.86 28.01
N SER A 369 -5.66 -5.17 28.22
CA SER A 369 -4.67 -5.77 29.09
C SER A 369 -4.05 -7.02 28.46
N ASP A 370 -2.94 -7.47 29.05
CA ASP A 370 -2.26 -8.72 28.70
C ASP A 370 -1.75 -9.36 29.99
N HIS A 371 -2.11 -10.61 30.27
CA HIS A 371 -1.70 -11.32 31.50
C HIS A 371 -1.90 -10.52 32.82
N GLY A 372 -3.00 -9.74 32.90
CA GLY A 372 -3.30 -8.90 34.07
C GLY A 372 -2.65 -7.51 34.07
N ARG A 373 -1.90 -7.13 33.02
CA ARG A 373 -1.23 -5.84 32.90
C ARG A 373 -1.92 -4.94 31.85
N GLY A 374 -2.60 -3.88 32.28
CA GLY A 374 -3.24 -2.91 31.35
C GLY A 374 -2.38 -1.70 30.98
N ASN A 375 -2.99 -0.61 30.49
CA ASN A 375 -2.35 0.58 29.90
C ASN A 375 -2.74 1.87 30.63
N TYR A 376 -1.79 2.73 31.05
CA TYR A 376 -2.07 3.99 31.75
C TYR A 376 -3.01 4.94 31.00
N TRP A 377 -4.11 5.35 31.65
CA TRP A 377 -5.11 6.28 31.13
C TRP A 377 -5.27 7.48 32.08
N SER A 378 -4.74 8.66 31.72
CA SER A 378 -4.74 9.84 32.62
C SER A 378 -6.10 10.43 33.00
N ASP A 379 -7.20 9.99 32.38
CA ASP A 379 -8.58 10.43 32.67
C ASP A 379 -9.43 9.36 33.39
N ASN A 380 -8.85 8.21 33.74
CA ASN A 380 -9.50 7.20 34.56
C ASN A 380 -8.90 7.20 35.99
N PRO A 381 -9.61 7.71 37.01
CA PRO A 381 -9.10 7.76 38.39
C PRO A 381 -9.20 6.42 39.14
N ALA A 382 -9.91 5.41 38.61
CA ALA A 382 -10.01 4.05 39.20
C ALA A 382 -9.00 3.07 38.57
N PHE A 383 -7.93 3.61 38.00
CA PHE A 383 -7.06 2.91 37.06
C PHE A 383 -5.93 2.11 37.72
N ASP A 384 -5.25 2.77 38.66
CA ASP A 384 -4.06 2.32 39.37
C ASP A 384 -4.41 2.39 40.86
N LEU A 385 -4.90 1.29 41.40
CA LEU A 385 -5.34 1.15 42.80
C LEU A 385 -4.14 0.85 43.71
N ASN A 386 -3.06 0.30 43.15
CA ASN A 386 -1.87 -0.12 43.88
C ASN A 386 -0.76 0.97 43.93
N GLY A 387 -0.75 1.92 42.99
CA GLY A 387 0.16 3.06 42.93
C GLY A 387 1.42 2.86 42.06
N ASP A 388 1.48 1.84 41.19
CA ASP A 388 2.65 1.51 40.36
C ASP A 388 2.64 2.15 38.95
N GLY A 389 1.58 2.88 38.60
CA GLY A 389 1.37 3.50 37.29
C GLY A 389 0.79 2.56 36.22
N ILE A 390 0.31 1.37 36.57
CA ILE A 390 -0.22 0.33 35.69
C ILE A 390 -1.73 0.14 35.93
N ALA A 391 -2.44 -0.49 34.99
CA ALA A 391 -3.85 -0.79 35.18
C ALA A 391 -4.00 -2.04 36.04
N ASP A 392 -4.71 -1.90 37.16
CA ASP A 392 -5.26 -3.05 37.89
C ASP A 392 -6.55 -3.58 37.21
N GLU A 393 -7.29 -2.72 36.49
CA GLU A 393 -8.52 -3.08 35.77
C GLU A 393 -8.46 -2.82 34.25
N ALA A 394 -9.12 -3.68 33.48
CA ALA A 394 -9.28 -3.50 32.04
C ALA A 394 -10.31 -2.40 31.73
N LEU A 395 -10.01 -1.53 30.76
CA LEU A 395 -10.92 -0.45 30.36
C LEU A 395 -12.26 -1.04 29.84
N PRO A 396 -13.42 -0.69 30.42
CA PRO A 396 -14.70 -1.25 30.01
C PRO A 396 -15.01 -0.98 28.52
N PRO A 397 -15.65 -1.92 27.80
CA PRO A 397 -15.95 -1.75 26.38
C PRO A 397 -16.85 -0.54 26.13
N GLN A 398 -16.44 0.31 25.18
CA GLN A 398 -17.25 1.44 24.72
C GLN A 398 -18.57 0.93 24.13
N ARG A 399 -19.70 1.35 24.71
CA ARG A 399 -21.02 1.07 24.11
C ARG A 399 -21.16 1.87 22.80
N PRO A 400 -21.92 1.38 21.79
CA PRO A 400 -22.12 2.12 20.55
C PRO A 400 -22.96 3.39 20.80
N GLY A 401 -22.30 4.53 21.02
CA GLY A 401 -22.99 5.80 21.29
C GLY A 401 -22.16 6.86 21.99
N GLY A 402 -21.33 7.58 21.22
CA GLY A 402 -20.74 8.87 21.62
C GLY A 402 -19.53 8.83 22.58
N PRO A 403 -18.64 9.84 22.53
CA PRO A 403 -17.55 9.97 23.49
C PRO A 403 -18.07 10.38 24.87
N ARG A 404 -17.76 9.60 25.92
CA ARG A 404 -18.01 10.01 27.30
C ARG A 404 -17.11 11.20 27.67
N ARG A 405 -17.72 12.36 27.90
CA ARG A 405 -17.16 13.37 28.82
C ARG A 405 -17.71 13.10 30.21
N LEU A 406 -16.85 12.90 31.20
CA LEU A 406 -17.20 12.96 32.61
C LEU A 406 -16.13 13.73 33.38
N ALA A 407 -16.57 14.58 34.30
CA ALA A 407 -15.73 15.33 35.24
C ALA A 407 -15.51 14.49 36.52
N PRO A 408 -14.56 14.85 37.42
CA PRO A 408 -13.95 13.88 38.32
C PRO A 408 -14.60 13.75 39.71
N ALA A 409 -14.14 12.68 40.40
CA ALA A 409 -14.19 12.38 41.85
C ALA A 409 -15.45 11.72 42.43
N GLY A 410 -15.25 10.68 43.25
CA GLY A 410 -16.27 10.15 44.17
C GLY A 410 -16.22 8.66 44.54
N GLY A 411 -15.30 8.26 45.42
CA GLY A 411 -15.60 7.38 46.58
C GLY A 411 -16.00 5.91 46.44
N GLN A 412 -15.15 5.06 47.05
CA GLN A 412 -15.45 3.81 47.78
C GLN A 412 -15.78 2.51 47.03
N ALA A 413 -15.12 1.45 47.49
CA ALA A 413 -15.25 0.06 47.04
C ALA A 413 -15.94 -0.81 48.10
N ALA A 414 -16.51 -1.93 47.67
CA ALA A 414 -16.83 -3.07 48.52
C ALA A 414 -16.52 -4.37 47.75
N ALA A 415 -15.91 -5.34 48.42
CA ALA A 415 -15.36 -6.56 47.82
C ALA A 415 -16.28 -7.77 48.03
N GLU A 416 -16.13 -8.80 47.18
CA GLU A 416 -16.35 -10.20 47.62
C GLU A 416 -15.58 -11.21 46.74
N GLN A 417 -15.36 -12.42 47.27
CA GLN A 417 -14.36 -13.40 46.81
C GLN A 417 -14.98 -14.79 46.43
N PRO A 418 -14.20 -15.78 45.92
CA PRO A 418 -14.70 -16.69 44.87
C PRO A 418 -14.95 -18.17 45.28
N GLY A 419 -15.60 -18.92 44.38
CA GLY A 419 -15.75 -20.38 44.41
C GLY A 419 -14.87 -21.13 43.38
N ARG A 420 -14.59 -22.43 43.62
CA ARG A 420 -13.51 -23.24 43.01
C ARG A 420 -14.02 -24.51 42.25
N PRO A 421 -13.18 -25.43 41.68
CA PRO A 421 -13.41 -26.00 40.33
C PRO A 421 -13.66 -27.52 40.26
N GLY A 422 -13.69 -28.09 39.03
CA GLY A 422 -13.77 -29.54 38.74
C GLY A 422 -12.88 -30.00 37.56
N HIS A 423 -12.45 -31.27 37.57
CA HIS A 423 -11.31 -31.84 36.81
C HIS A 423 -11.74 -32.78 35.60
N PRO A 424 -10.82 -33.46 34.86
CA PRO A 424 -10.99 -33.82 33.43
C PRO A 424 -11.08 -35.35 33.17
N LEU A 425 -10.98 -35.80 31.90
CA LEU A 425 -10.51 -37.16 31.51
C LEU A 425 -9.95 -37.23 30.06
N GLY A 426 -9.27 -38.33 29.70
CA GLY A 426 -8.31 -38.45 28.59
C GLY A 426 -8.65 -39.36 27.37
N PRO A 427 -7.65 -40.01 26.69
CA PRO A 427 -7.65 -40.16 25.21
C PRO A 427 -7.70 -41.61 24.64
N GLY A 428 -7.74 -41.75 23.30
CA GLY A 428 -7.70 -43.03 22.55
C GLY A 428 -7.11 -42.93 21.12
N ALA A 429 -6.70 -44.06 20.51
CA ALA A 429 -5.69 -44.13 19.44
C ALA A 429 -6.12 -44.70 18.05
N VAL A 430 -5.15 -44.79 17.12
CA VAL A 430 -5.23 -45.12 15.66
C VAL A 430 -5.33 -46.64 15.36
N PRO A 431 -5.69 -47.08 14.12
CA PRO A 431 -4.66 -47.68 13.23
C PRO A 431 -4.85 -47.50 11.68
N ARG A 432 -3.89 -48.03 10.88
CA ARG A 432 -3.79 -48.07 9.39
C ARG A 432 -3.87 -49.51 8.81
N PRO A 433 -4.11 -49.71 7.50
CA PRO A 433 -3.13 -50.32 6.55
C PRO A 433 -3.07 -49.57 5.16
N ALA A 434 -2.05 -49.56 4.28
CA ALA A 434 -1.27 -50.58 3.54
C ALA A 434 -2.07 -51.35 2.43
N SER A 435 -1.60 -51.62 1.19
CA SER A 435 -0.44 -51.17 0.35
C SER A 435 -0.58 -51.70 -1.12
N ARG A 436 0.06 -51.13 -2.17
CA ARG A 436 1.15 -51.75 -3.02
C ARG A 436 1.58 -50.96 -4.30
N ARG A 437 2.78 -51.33 -4.79
CA ARG A 437 3.56 -51.08 -6.05
C ARG A 437 2.73 -51.09 -7.35
N GLY A 438 3.11 -50.57 -8.54
CA GLY A 438 4.31 -49.94 -9.18
C GLY A 438 3.96 -49.62 -10.67
N GLY A 439 4.80 -49.27 -11.67
CA GLY A 439 6.23 -48.89 -11.78
C GLY A 439 6.78 -49.09 -13.25
N GLY A 440 7.41 -48.08 -13.90
CA GLY A 440 7.97 -48.18 -15.28
C GLY A 440 8.40 -46.84 -15.94
N GLN A 441 9.51 -46.81 -16.71
CA GLN A 441 10.12 -45.64 -17.41
C GLN A 441 9.82 -45.70 -18.94
N ARG A 442 9.97 -44.66 -19.80
CA ARG A 442 11.13 -43.79 -20.18
C ARG A 442 10.66 -42.52 -20.97
N PRO A 443 11.53 -41.54 -21.34
CA PRO A 443 11.15 -40.18 -21.80
C PRO A 443 10.89 -40.05 -23.32
N PRO A 444 10.42 -38.87 -23.79
CA PRO A 444 11.30 -38.05 -24.64
C PRO A 444 11.15 -36.51 -24.55
N ASP A 445 12.20 -35.84 -25.05
CA ASP A 445 12.33 -34.57 -25.78
C ASP A 445 11.91 -33.20 -25.21
N GLU A 446 12.94 -32.37 -25.03
CA GLU A 446 12.90 -30.91 -25.13
C GLU A 446 12.68 -30.47 -26.59
N ALA A 447 12.17 -29.24 -26.78
CA ALA A 447 11.92 -28.54 -28.06
C ALA A 447 10.56 -28.78 -28.77
N ALA A 448 9.46 -28.34 -28.16
CA ALA A 448 8.23 -27.99 -28.89
C ALA A 448 7.41 -26.86 -28.25
N THR A 449 6.90 -25.95 -29.10
CA THR A 449 5.77 -25.03 -28.87
C THR A 449 5.88 -23.92 -27.80
N LEU A 450 6.58 -22.84 -28.18
CA LEU A 450 6.03 -21.50 -27.97
C LEU A 450 4.71 -21.39 -28.77
N GLY A 451 3.64 -20.80 -28.20
CA GLY A 451 2.41 -20.47 -28.95
C GLY A 451 1.14 -21.28 -28.66
N ARG A 452 0.78 -21.51 -27.39
CA ARG A 452 -0.58 -21.90 -27.00
C ARG A 452 -1.11 -20.99 -25.89
N SER A 453 -2.37 -20.55 -26.02
CA SER A 453 -3.09 -19.94 -24.90
C SER A 453 -3.19 -20.95 -23.74
N PRO A 454 -2.91 -20.56 -22.49
CA PRO A 454 -2.99 -21.46 -21.33
C PRO A 454 -4.45 -21.81 -20.98
N PHE A 455 -5.43 -21.05 -21.51
CA PHE A 455 -6.84 -21.35 -21.34
C PHE A 455 -7.32 -22.34 -22.42
N PRO A 456 -8.01 -23.43 -22.05
CA PRO A 456 -8.65 -24.31 -23.02
C PRO A 456 -9.70 -23.53 -23.83
N ARG A 457 -9.87 -23.88 -25.11
CA ARG A 457 -10.84 -23.23 -25.99
C ARG A 457 -12.26 -23.42 -25.45
N TYR A 458 -12.82 -22.37 -24.86
CA TYR A 458 -14.25 -22.28 -24.60
C TYR A 458 -14.98 -22.34 -25.95
N ARG A 459 -15.94 -23.25 -26.08
CA ARG A 459 -16.79 -23.30 -27.28
C ARG A 459 -17.79 -22.15 -27.22
N GLU A 460 -17.86 -21.36 -28.27
CA GLU A 460 -18.99 -20.45 -28.52
C GLU A 460 -20.31 -21.25 -28.46
N ARG A 461 -21.32 -20.67 -27.81
CA ARG A 461 -22.66 -21.24 -27.64
C ARG A 461 -23.71 -20.13 -27.74
N PRO A 462 -24.95 -20.41 -28.19
CA PRO A 462 -25.97 -19.38 -28.35
C PRO A 462 -26.36 -18.76 -27.00
N ALA A 463 -26.50 -17.43 -26.97
CA ALA A 463 -26.92 -16.66 -25.81
C ALA A 463 -28.41 -16.30 -25.90
N MET A 464 -29.20 -16.65 -24.87
CA MET A 464 -30.62 -16.27 -24.73
C MET A 464 -31.10 -16.16 -23.26
N THR A 465 -30.24 -16.37 -22.24
CA THR A 465 -30.65 -16.29 -20.82
C THR A 465 -29.53 -15.73 -19.94
N ALA A 466 -29.91 -14.89 -18.97
CA ALA A 466 -29.03 -14.37 -17.95
C ALA A 466 -28.35 -15.49 -17.15
N THR A 467 -27.08 -15.26 -16.79
CA THR A 467 -26.25 -16.23 -16.07
C THR A 467 -26.59 -16.26 -14.57
N VAL A 468 -26.97 -15.11 -14.02
CA VAL A 468 -27.52 -14.96 -12.67
C VAL A 468 -28.69 -13.98 -12.74
N THR A 469 -29.81 -14.35 -12.11
CA THR A 469 -30.97 -13.47 -11.92
C THR A 469 -31.28 -13.39 -10.43
N ILE A 470 -31.46 -12.17 -9.94
CA ILE A 470 -31.95 -11.87 -8.60
C ILE A 470 -33.22 -11.06 -8.76
N ASP A 471 -34.32 -11.54 -8.19
CA ASP A 471 -35.63 -10.90 -8.28
C ASP A 471 -36.21 -10.58 -6.89
N GLN A 472 -36.36 -9.29 -6.61
CA GLN A 472 -36.97 -8.71 -5.41
C GLN A 472 -36.41 -9.28 -4.09
N VAL A 473 -35.11 -9.60 -4.08
CA VAL A 473 -34.49 -10.33 -2.98
C VAL A 473 -34.29 -9.45 -1.77
N SER A 474 -34.86 -9.91 -0.66
CA SER A 474 -34.66 -9.34 0.67
C SER A 474 -34.03 -10.37 1.59
N LYS A 475 -33.15 -9.93 2.50
CA LYS A 475 -32.50 -10.80 3.49
C LYS A 475 -32.49 -10.15 4.85
N ILE A 476 -33.05 -10.82 5.85
CA ILE A 476 -33.11 -10.34 7.23
C ILE A 476 -32.26 -11.25 8.13
N TYR A 477 -31.49 -10.66 9.04
CA TYR A 477 -30.74 -11.33 10.09
C TYR A 477 -31.10 -10.70 11.44
N GLY A 478 -31.62 -11.49 12.40
CA GLY A 478 -31.90 -11.02 13.76
C GLY A 478 -32.77 -9.77 13.82
N GLY A 479 -33.77 -9.65 12.93
CA GLY A 479 -34.64 -8.47 12.81
C GLY A 479 -34.11 -7.32 11.95
N ARG A 480 -32.83 -7.32 11.56
CA ARG A 480 -32.24 -6.28 10.70
C ARG A 480 -32.18 -6.72 9.24
N ALA A 481 -32.68 -5.88 8.33
CA ALA A 481 -32.50 -6.08 6.89
C ALA A 481 -31.03 -5.87 6.50
N ALA A 482 -30.45 -6.84 5.79
CA ALA A 482 -29.13 -6.78 5.17
C ALA A 482 -29.22 -6.63 3.63
N LEU A 483 -30.38 -6.97 3.05
CA LEU A 483 -30.80 -6.65 1.69
C LEU A 483 -32.30 -6.35 1.70
N ASN A 484 -32.75 -5.39 0.89
CA ASN A 484 -34.15 -5.03 0.73
C ASN A 484 -34.50 -4.90 -0.76
N GLN A 485 -35.42 -5.75 -1.24
CA GLN A 485 -36.00 -5.71 -2.61
C GLN A 485 -34.99 -5.52 -3.76
N VAL A 486 -33.82 -6.15 -3.67
CA VAL A 486 -32.77 -6.04 -4.70
C VAL A 486 -33.15 -6.90 -5.90
N SER A 487 -33.23 -6.29 -7.09
CA SER A 487 -33.28 -7.01 -8.38
C SER A 487 -32.06 -6.66 -9.24
N LEU A 488 -31.43 -7.67 -9.87
CA LEU A 488 -30.37 -7.51 -10.88
C LEU A 488 -30.19 -8.78 -11.71
N ASP A 489 -29.66 -8.62 -12.92
CA ASP A 489 -29.25 -9.70 -13.81
C ASP A 489 -27.78 -9.56 -14.21
N LEU A 490 -27.08 -10.70 -14.37
CA LEU A 490 -25.70 -10.77 -14.87
C LEU A 490 -25.66 -11.58 -16.17
N GLU A 491 -25.21 -10.97 -17.25
CA GLU A 491 -25.22 -11.61 -18.57
C GLU A 491 -24.00 -12.51 -18.85
N PRO A 492 -24.12 -13.51 -19.75
CA PRO A 492 -22.97 -14.29 -20.23
C PRO A 492 -21.83 -13.39 -20.74
N GLY A 493 -20.60 -13.65 -20.29
CA GLY A 493 -19.41 -12.90 -20.75
C GLY A 493 -19.32 -11.44 -20.30
N GLN A 494 -20.13 -11.01 -19.33
CA GLN A 494 -20.08 -9.66 -18.74
C GLN A 494 -19.17 -9.61 -17.50
N CYS A 495 -18.38 -8.55 -17.35
CA CYS A 495 -17.66 -8.21 -16.12
C CYS A 495 -18.39 -7.08 -15.37
N VAL A 496 -18.94 -7.38 -14.19
CA VAL A 496 -19.76 -6.44 -13.39
C VAL A 496 -19.08 -6.12 -12.07
N ALA A 497 -18.91 -4.83 -11.77
CA ALA A 497 -18.53 -4.34 -10.45
C ALA A 497 -19.75 -4.23 -9.52
N LEU A 498 -19.66 -4.80 -8.32
CA LEU A 498 -20.59 -4.59 -7.22
C LEU A 498 -19.90 -3.69 -6.18
N VAL A 499 -20.29 -2.42 -6.11
CA VAL A 499 -19.57 -1.40 -5.34
C VAL A 499 -20.36 -0.91 -4.13
N GLY A 500 -19.63 -0.47 -3.10
CA GLY A 500 -20.21 0.17 -1.93
C GLY A 500 -19.42 -0.06 -0.65
N HIS A 501 -19.72 0.73 0.38
CA HIS A 501 -19.06 0.66 1.68
C HIS A 501 -19.23 -0.70 2.39
N ASN A 502 -18.42 -0.93 3.43
CA ASN A 502 -18.52 -2.15 4.24
C ASN A 502 -19.88 -2.22 4.96
N GLY A 503 -20.60 -3.33 4.77
CA GLY A 503 -21.98 -3.48 5.26
C GLY A 503 -23.08 -3.04 4.27
N ALA A 504 -22.75 -2.58 3.06
CA ALA A 504 -23.74 -2.22 2.04
C ALA A 504 -24.54 -3.42 1.45
N GLY A 505 -24.21 -4.66 1.81
CA GLY A 505 -24.90 -5.88 1.38
C GLY A 505 -24.12 -6.77 0.40
N LYS A 506 -22.97 -6.32 -0.12
CA LYS A 506 -22.18 -6.98 -1.19
C LYS A 506 -21.98 -8.49 -0.97
N SER A 507 -21.31 -8.88 0.11
CA SER A 507 -21.02 -10.28 0.42
C SER A 507 -22.27 -11.08 0.82
N THR A 508 -23.36 -10.44 1.26
CA THR A 508 -24.66 -11.12 1.46
C THR A 508 -25.25 -11.54 0.12
N LEU A 509 -25.19 -10.66 -0.88
CA LEU A 509 -25.66 -10.92 -2.24
C LEU A 509 -24.86 -12.06 -2.89
N ILE A 510 -23.53 -12.03 -2.77
CA ILE A 510 -22.67 -13.13 -3.26
C ILE A 510 -23.00 -14.47 -2.56
N LYS A 511 -23.20 -14.47 -1.23
CA LYS A 511 -23.56 -15.71 -0.50
C LYS A 511 -24.92 -16.28 -0.93
N LEU A 512 -25.87 -15.43 -1.34
CA LEU A 512 -27.15 -15.83 -1.92
C LEU A 512 -26.96 -16.45 -3.31
N MET A 513 -26.18 -15.80 -4.19
CA MET A 513 -25.84 -16.32 -5.53
C MET A 513 -25.10 -17.67 -5.46
N LEU A 514 -24.28 -17.89 -4.42
CA LEU A 514 -23.58 -19.15 -4.16
C LEU A 514 -24.45 -20.24 -3.51
N GLY A 515 -25.69 -19.93 -3.10
CA GLY A 515 -26.57 -20.85 -2.38
C GLY A 515 -26.10 -21.20 -0.97
N LEU A 516 -25.21 -20.39 -0.37
CA LEU A 516 -24.71 -20.59 1.00
C LEU A 516 -25.72 -20.13 2.07
N ILE A 517 -26.70 -19.32 1.66
CA ILE A 517 -27.81 -18.83 2.47
C ILE A 517 -29.04 -18.70 1.57
N HIS A 518 -30.23 -18.84 2.15
CA HIS A 518 -31.50 -18.60 1.44
C HIS A 518 -31.96 -17.13 1.56
N PRO A 519 -32.67 -16.58 0.56
CA PRO A 519 -33.36 -15.30 0.68
C PRO A 519 -34.45 -15.36 1.77
N SER A 520 -34.82 -14.21 2.33
CA SER A 520 -36.00 -14.09 3.21
C SER A 520 -37.27 -13.81 2.40
N ARG A 521 -37.14 -13.14 1.25
CA ARG A 521 -38.17 -12.92 0.21
C ARG A 521 -37.47 -12.78 -1.15
N GLY A 522 -38.20 -12.98 -2.24
CA GLY A 522 -37.67 -12.94 -3.60
C GLY A 522 -36.99 -14.25 -4.03
N GLN A 523 -36.49 -14.31 -5.26
CA GLN A 523 -35.86 -15.49 -5.85
C GLN A 523 -34.43 -15.18 -6.35
N VAL A 524 -33.55 -16.18 -6.24
CA VAL A 524 -32.23 -16.18 -6.90
C VAL A 524 -32.19 -17.35 -7.86
N ARG A 525 -31.69 -17.11 -9.07
CA ARG A 525 -31.38 -18.15 -10.06
C ARG A 525 -29.94 -18.02 -10.51
N LEU A 526 -29.27 -19.16 -10.64
CA LEU A 526 -27.92 -19.31 -11.14
C LEU A 526 -27.99 -20.34 -12.27
N LEU A 527 -27.61 -19.95 -13.49
CA LEU A 527 -27.71 -20.80 -14.68
C LEU A 527 -29.13 -21.37 -14.93
N GLY A 528 -30.16 -20.62 -14.53
CA GLY A 528 -31.58 -21.00 -14.63
C GLY A 528 -32.16 -21.74 -13.41
N GLU A 529 -31.31 -22.23 -12.50
CA GLU A 529 -31.67 -23.09 -11.37
C GLU A 529 -31.52 -22.37 -10.01
N ASP A 530 -32.17 -22.87 -8.95
CA ASP A 530 -31.97 -22.36 -7.58
C ASP A 530 -30.59 -22.82 -7.04
N PRO A 531 -29.66 -21.89 -6.70
CA PRO A 531 -28.32 -22.24 -6.22
C PRO A 531 -28.31 -22.94 -4.86
N ALA A 532 -29.41 -22.88 -4.09
CA ALA A 532 -29.60 -23.58 -2.82
C ALA A 532 -30.56 -24.79 -2.92
N GLY A 533 -31.03 -25.12 -4.14
CA GLY A 533 -31.94 -26.25 -4.40
C GLY A 533 -31.23 -27.60 -4.57
N ALA A 534 -32.00 -28.63 -4.96
CA ALA A 534 -31.52 -30.01 -5.09
C ALA A 534 -30.31 -30.18 -6.01
N HIS A 535 -30.21 -29.36 -7.07
CA HIS A 535 -29.12 -29.42 -8.05
C HIS A 535 -27.88 -28.58 -7.69
N ALA A 536 -27.86 -27.94 -6.52
CA ALA A 536 -26.77 -27.04 -6.09
C ALA A 536 -25.36 -27.67 -6.15
N ALA A 537 -25.24 -28.99 -5.98
CA ALA A 537 -23.95 -29.70 -6.11
C ALA A 537 -23.40 -29.72 -7.54
N HIS A 538 -24.26 -29.71 -8.56
CA HIS A 538 -23.87 -29.58 -9.96
C HIS A 538 -23.49 -28.13 -10.27
N LEU A 539 -24.33 -27.16 -9.87
CA LEU A 539 -24.08 -25.73 -10.08
C LEU A 539 -22.73 -25.28 -9.51
N ARG A 540 -22.37 -25.72 -8.29
CA ARG A 540 -21.07 -25.41 -7.66
C ARG A 540 -19.84 -25.87 -8.46
N ARG A 541 -19.97 -26.82 -9.40
CA ARG A 541 -18.86 -27.20 -10.29
C ARG A 541 -18.61 -26.15 -11.38
N ALA A 542 -19.67 -25.52 -11.86
CA ALA A 542 -19.64 -24.46 -12.86
C ALA A 542 -19.32 -23.06 -12.28
N VAL A 543 -19.12 -22.95 -10.96
CA VAL A 543 -18.82 -21.69 -10.28
C VAL A 543 -17.36 -21.64 -9.80
N GLY A 544 -16.75 -20.47 -9.98
CA GLY A 544 -15.55 -20.03 -9.28
C GLY A 544 -15.92 -19.04 -8.19
N TYR A 545 -15.28 -19.16 -7.02
CA TYR A 545 -15.45 -18.21 -5.93
C TYR A 545 -14.10 -17.89 -5.29
N LEU A 546 -13.80 -16.60 -5.16
CA LEU A 546 -12.71 -16.03 -4.37
C LEU A 546 -13.32 -15.21 -3.22
N PRO A 547 -13.26 -15.66 -1.96
CA PRO A 547 -13.70 -14.88 -0.81
C PRO A 547 -12.67 -13.80 -0.43
N GLU A 548 -13.15 -12.70 0.18
CA GLU A 548 -12.33 -11.65 0.80
C GLU A 548 -11.32 -12.25 1.81
N ASN A 549 -11.79 -13.20 2.61
CA ASN A 549 -11.05 -13.82 3.69
C ASN A 549 -10.72 -15.29 3.36
N LEU A 550 -9.56 -15.50 2.74
CA LEU A 550 -9.05 -16.82 2.37
C LEU A 550 -8.54 -17.63 3.58
N ALA A 551 -9.12 -18.80 3.81
CA ALA A 551 -8.69 -19.78 4.79
C ALA A 551 -8.18 -21.05 4.09
N PHE A 552 -6.85 -21.25 4.11
CA PHE A 552 -6.20 -22.46 3.61
C PHE A 552 -5.51 -23.23 4.74
N HIS A 553 -5.35 -24.54 4.56
CA HIS A 553 -4.64 -25.36 5.54
C HIS A 553 -3.13 -25.05 5.52
N PRO A 554 -2.53 -24.55 6.62
CA PRO A 554 -1.20 -23.93 6.58
C PRO A 554 -0.05 -24.93 6.33
N SER A 555 -0.27 -26.22 6.59
CA SER A 555 0.76 -27.25 6.37
C SER A 555 0.83 -27.76 4.94
N LEU A 556 -0.20 -27.55 4.12
CA LEU A 556 -0.21 -27.96 2.71
C LEU A 556 0.62 -26.98 1.89
N THR A 557 1.22 -27.46 0.81
CA THR A 557 1.81 -26.61 -0.23
C THR A 557 0.74 -25.99 -1.14
N GLY A 558 1.08 -24.97 -1.92
CA GLY A 558 0.15 -24.41 -2.91
C GLY A 558 -0.32 -25.46 -3.92
N ARG A 559 0.60 -26.32 -4.37
CA ARG A 559 0.31 -27.45 -5.25
C ARG A 559 -0.64 -28.46 -4.60
N GLU A 560 -0.37 -28.91 -3.38
CA GLU A 560 -1.25 -29.83 -2.65
C GLU A 560 -2.63 -29.22 -2.37
N THR A 561 -2.68 -27.92 -2.10
CA THR A 561 -3.93 -27.18 -1.88
C THR A 561 -4.79 -27.19 -3.15
N LEU A 562 -4.20 -26.87 -4.31
CA LEU A 562 -4.93 -26.90 -5.58
C LEU A 562 -5.31 -28.33 -6.02
N ASP A 563 -4.44 -29.31 -5.78
CA ASP A 563 -4.73 -30.75 -5.97
C ASP A 563 -5.89 -31.23 -5.09
N PHE A 564 -6.00 -30.73 -3.85
CA PHE A 564 -7.11 -31.03 -2.95
C PHE A 564 -8.44 -30.50 -3.48
N TYR A 565 -8.50 -29.23 -3.90
CA TYR A 565 -9.71 -28.66 -4.51
C TYR A 565 -10.06 -29.30 -5.86
N ALA A 566 -9.07 -29.71 -6.66
CA ALA A 566 -9.29 -30.43 -7.91
C ALA A 566 -9.99 -31.77 -7.66
N ARG A 567 -9.51 -32.53 -6.67
CA ARG A 567 -10.17 -33.78 -6.23
C ARG A 567 -11.59 -33.54 -5.73
N LEU A 568 -11.83 -32.48 -4.95
CA LEU A 568 -13.17 -32.14 -4.45
C LEU A 568 -14.15 -31.77 -5.57
N LYS A 569 -13.69 -31.10 -6.64
CA LYS A 569 -14.48 -30.82 -7.84
C LYS A 569 -14.60 -32.02 -8.81
N GLY A 570 -13.87 -33.12 -8.58
CA GLY A 570 -13.83 -34.29 -9.48
C GLY A 570 -13.00 -34.07 -10.75
N LEU A 571 -12.02 -33.17 -10.70
CA LEU A 571 -11.21 -32.72 -11.83
C LEU A 571 -9.84 -33.43 -11.89
N PRO A 572 -9.25 -33.58 -13.10
CA PRO A 572 -7.87 -34.03 -13.22
C PRO A 572 -6.90 -33.01 -12.62
N ARG A 573 -5.81 -33.50 -12.02
CA ARG A 573 -4.73 -32.68 -11.46
C ARG A 573 -3.73 -32.19 -12.53
N ARG A 574 -3.81 -32.76 -13.74
CA ARG A 574 -3.01 -32.36 -14.91
C ARG A 574 -3.46 -30.96 -15.35
N GLY A 575 -2.56 -29.99 -15.29
CA GLY A 575 -2.85 -28.57 -15.53
C GLY A 575 -2.80 -27.69 -14.26
N ASN A 576 -2.78 -28.28 -13.05
CA ASN A 576 -2.70 -27.50 -11.81
C ASN A 576 -1.37 -26.72 -11.68
N ALA A 577 -0.27 -27.25 -12.24
CA ALA A 577 1.02 -26.55 -12.26
C ALA A 577 0.95 -25.29 -13.13
N ASP A 578 0.38 -25.42 -14.32
CA ASP A 578 0.27 -24.35 -15.31
C ASP A 578 -0.68 -23.25 -14.81
N LEU A 579 -1.78 -23.63 -14.14
CA LEU A 579 -2.70 -22.69 -13.51
C LEU A 579 -2.06 -21.93 -12.33
N LEU A 580 -1.14 -22.56 -11.58
CA LEU A 580 -0.37 -21.88 -10.53
C LEU A 580 0.65 -20.92 -11.12
N ALA A 581 1.42 -21.33 -12.13
CA ALA A 581 2.35 -20.45 -12.84
C ALA A 581 1.61 -19.25 -13.47
N HIS A 582 0.43 -19.46 -14.06
CA HIS A 582 -0.36 -18.40 -14.70
C HIS A 582 -0.87 -17.33 -13.71
N VAL A 583 -1.11 -17.67 -12.44
CA VAL A 583 -1.36 -16.68 -11.38
C VAL A 583 -0.07 -16.16 -10.73
N GLY A 584 1.10 -16.43 -11.30
CA GLY A 584 2.41 -16.02 -10.78
C GLY A 584 2.92 -16.83 -9.57
N LEU A 585 2.42 -18.05 -9.35
CA LEU A 585 2.92 -19.00 -8.36
C LEU A 585 3.74 -20.10 -9.04
N GLU A 586 4.95 -19.73 -9.46
CA GLU A 586 5.92 -20.62 -10.09
C GLU A 586 6.24 -21.87 -9.28
N ALA A 587 6.88 -22.86 -9.93
CA ALA A 587 7.09 -24.20 -9.36
C ALA A 587 7.70 -24.22 -7.95
N GLU A 588 8.68 -23.35 -7.67
CA GLU A 588 9.28 -23.18 -6.34
C GLU A 588 8.28 -22.64 -5.31
N ALA A 589 7.58 -21.55 -5.64
CA ALA A 589 6.56 -20.95 -4.80
C ALA A 589 5.42 -21.94 -4.51
N ALA A 590 4.92 -22.62 -5.55
CA ALA A 590 3.89 -23.65 -5.46
C ALA A 590 4.29 -24.86 -4.59
N GLY A 591 5.60 -25.15 -4.48
CA GLY A 591 6.16 -26.19 -3.63
C GLY A 591 6.34 -25.80 -2.15
N ARG A 592 6.15 -24.53 -1.80
CA ARG A 592 6.22 -24.05 -0.40
C ARG A 592 4.89 -24.23 0.33
N ARG A 593 4.95 -24.46 1.64
CA ARG A 593 3.78 -24.51 2.52
C ARG A 593 3.03 -23.17 2.54
N VAL A 594 1.70 -23.21 2.46
CA VAL A 594 0.82 -22.02 2.44
C VAL A 594 0.91 -21.20 3.73
N GLY A 595 1.30 -21.81 4.85
CA GLY A 595 1.66 -21.07 6.07
C GLY A 595 2.81 -20.06 5.88
N THR A 596 3.67 -20.25 4.87
CA THR A 596 4.78 -19.34 4.51
C THR A 596 4.42 -18.31 3.43
N TYR A 597 3.18 -18.30 2.95
CA TYR A 597 2.75 -17.40 1.87
C TYR A 597 2.42 -16.01 2.40
N SER A 598 2.85 -14.96 1.68
CA SER A 598 2.35 -13.59 1.91
C SER A 598 0.83 -13.49 1.67
N LYS A 599 0.21 -12.35 2.01
CA LYS A 599 -1.20 -12.09 1.69
C LYS A 599 -1.45 -12.20 0.18
N GLY A 600 -0.63 -11.54 -0.64
CA GLY A 600 -0.73 -11.60 -2.10
C GLY A 600 -0.46 -12.98 -2.70
N MET A 601 0.43 -13.80 -2.11
CA MET A 601 0.60 -15.21 -2.54
C MET A 601 -0.63 -16.07 -2.21
N ARG A 602 -1.26 -15.85 -1.04
CA ARG A 602 -2.54 -16.49 -0.71
C ARG A 602 -3.65 -16.04 -1.64
N GLN A 603 -3.73 -14.75 -1.95
CA GLN A 603 -4.70 -14.19 -2.89
C GLN A 603 -4.58 -14.83 -4.28
N ARG A 604 -3.35 -14.97 -4.81
CA ARG A 604 -3.05 -15.69 -6.06
C ARG A 604 -3.47 -17.17 -5.99
N LEU A 605 -3.21 -17.87 -4.89
CA LEU A 605 -3.67 -19.25 -4.70
C LEU A 605 -5.21 -19.36 -4.66
N GLY A 606 -5.87 -18.38 -4.05
CA GLY A 606 -7.33 -18.22 -4.08
C GLY A 606 -7.88 -18.01 -5.49
N LEU A 607 -7.22 -17.16 -6.29
CA LEU A 607 -7.55 -16.97 -7.70
C LEU A 607 -7.41 -18.30 -8.46
N ALA A 608 -6.28 -19.01 -8.35
CA ALA A 608 -6.11 -20.33 -8.98
C ALA A 608 -7.20 -21.33 -8.54
N GLN A 609 -7.57 -21.35 -7.26
CA GLN A 609 -8.66 -22.18 -6.76
C GLN A 609 -10.04 -21.76 -7.32
N ALA A 610 -10.28 -20.48 -7.56
CA ALA A 610 -11.52 -19.98 -8.15
C ALA A 610 -11.63 -20.34 -9.64
N LEU A 611 -10.52 -20.25 -10.38
CA LEU A 611 -10.41 -20.59 -11.81
C LEU A 611 -10.43 -22.11 -12.09
N LEU A 612 -10.24 -22.92 -11.05
CA LEU A 612 -10.16 -24.37 -11.16
C LEU A 612 -11.47 -24.97 -11.70
N GLY A 613 -11.38 -25.59 -12.87
CA GLY A 613 -12.47 -26.33 -13.51
C GLY A 613 -13.22 -25.60 -14.62
N GLN A 614 -12.70 -24.49 -15.15
CA GLN A 614 -13.34 -23.70 -16.22
C GLN A 614 -14.74 -23.19 -15.79
N PRO A 615 -14.81 -22.30 -14.79
CA PRO A 615 -16.07 -21.78 -14.30
C PRO A 615 -16.82 -21.02 -15.41
N ARG A 616 -18.15 -21.17 -15.44
CA ARG A 616 -19.06 -20.33 -16.25
C ARG A 616 -19.33 -18.99 -15.57
N VAL A 617 -19.28 -18.97 -14.24
CA VAL A 617 -19.56 -17.81 -13.39
C VAL A 617 -18.47 -17.68 -12.36
N LEU A 618 -17.91 -16.48 -12.20
CA LEU A 618 -16.82 -16.19 -11.28
C LEU A 618 -17.23 -15.07 -10.33
N PHE A 619 -17.42 -15.41 -9.05
CA PHE A 619 -17.70 -14.46 -7.98
C PHE A 619 -16.39 -14.11 -7.24
N LEU A 620 -16.06 -12.83 -7.16
CA LEU A 620 -14.80 -12.33 -6.61
C LEU A 620 -15.11 -11.29 -5.53
N ASP A 621 -14.93 -11.62 -4.25
CA ASP A 621 -15.25 -10.72 -3.14
C ASP A 621 -13.97 -9.99 -2.69
N GLU A 622 -13.90 -8.66 -2.92
CA GLU A 622 -12.75 -7.79 -2.63
C GLU A 622 -11.38 -8.31 -3.16
N PRO A 623 -11.29 -8.79 -4.42
CA PRO A 623 -10.25 -9.70 -4.88
C PRO A 623 -8.84 -9.08 -4.99
N THR A 624 -8.74 -7.76 -5.14
CA THR A 624 -7.49 -7.01 -5.27
C THR A 624 -6.88 -6.60 -3.92
N THR A 625 -7.60 -6.85 -2.82
CA THR A 625 -7.22 -6.41 -1.47
C THR A 625 -5.91 -7.04 -0.99
N GLY A 626 -4.84 -6.24 -0.95
CA GLY A 626 -3.51 -6.69 -0.53
C GLY A 626 -2.66 -7.30 -1.65
N LEU A 627 -3.05 -7.08 -2.91
CA LEU A 627 -2.15 -7.13 -4.06
C LEU A 627 -1.41 -5.78 -4.21
N ASP A 628 -0.18 -5.81 -4.69
CA ASP A 628 0.54 -4.62 -5.18
C ASP A 628 0.03 -4.18 -6.58
N PRO A 629 0.40 -2.99 -7.08
CA PRO A 629 -0.08 -2.49 -8.37
C PRO A 629 0.20 -3.41 -9.58
N ALA A 630 1.35 -4.09 -9.62
CA ALA A 630 1.69 -4.97 -10.73
C ALA A 630 0.86 -6.26 -10.71
N LEU A 631 0.65 -6.84 -9.52
CA LEU A 631 -0.21 -8.01 -9.38
C LEU A 631 -1.71 -7.71 -9.61
N ARG A 632 -2.17 -6.47 -9.38
CA ARG A 632 -3.53 -6.04 -9.75
C ARG A 632 -3.71 -5.99 -11.27
N GLN A 633 -2.72 -5.46 -11.98
CA GLN A 633 -2.74 -5.42 -13.45
C GLN A 633 -2.85 -6.83 -14.04
N VAL A 634 -2.02 -7.77 -13.59
CA VAL A 634 -2.08 -9.19 -13.98
C VAL A 634 -3.44 -9.84 -13.62
N PHE A 635 -4.02 -9.49 -12.47
CA PHE A 635 -5.35 -9.96 -12.08
C PHE A 635 -6.44 -9.49 -13.07
N TYR A 636 -6.42 -8.21 -13.47
CA TYR A 636 -7.40 -7.69 -14.43
C TYR A 636 -7.20 -8.24 -15.85
N GLU A 637 -5.97 -8.50 -16.28
CA GLU A 637 -5.68 -9.20 -17.55
C GLU A 637 -6.26 -10.62 -17.58
N ILE A 638 -6.18 -11.35 -16.45
CA ILE A 638 -6.81 -12.67 -16.29
C ILE A 638 -8.34 -12.54 -16.36
N VAL A 639 -8.93 -11.57 -15.64
CA VAL A 639 -10.38 -11.31 -15.67
C VAL A 639 -10.86 -10.96 -17.09
N GLN A 640 -10.15 -10.09 -17.80
CA GLN A 640 -10.47 -9.69 -19.17
C GLN A 640 -10.36 -10.86 -20.15
N THR A 641 -9.39 -11.75 -19.97
CA THR A 641 -9.23 -12.97 -20.78
C THR A 641 -10.41 -13.93 -20.58
N LEU A 642 -10.85 -14.11 -19.34
CA LEU A 642 -12.00 -14.97 -19.00
C LEU A 642 -13.33 -14.38 -19.50
N ARG A 643 -13.52 -13.07 -19.32
CA ARG A 643 -14.65 -12.29 -19.86
C ARG A 643 -14.74 -12.47 -21.38
N THR A 644 -13.63 -12.31 -22.09
CA THR A 644 -13.52 -12.53 -23.54
C THR A 644 -13.82 -13.98 -23.95
N ALA A 645 -13.55 -14.95 -23.08
CA ALA A 645 -13.91 -16.35 -23.28
C ALA A 645 -15.37 -16.70 -22.90
N GLY A 646 -16.21 -15.71 -22.58
CA GLY A 646 -17.63 -15.87 -22.27
C GLY A 646 -17.95 -16.19 -20.81
N VAL A 647 -16.98 -16.10 -19.90
CA VAL A 647 -17.21 -16.27 -18.44
C VAL A 647 -17.85 -15.01 -17.87
N THR A 648 -18.97 -15.15 -17.16
CA THR A 648 -19.56 -14.04 -16.40
C THR A 648 -18.77 -13.80 -15.12
N VAL A 649 -18.35 -12.57 -14.88
CA VAL A 649 -17.58 -12.17 -13.70
C VAL A 649 -18.35 -11.13 -12.90
N LEU A 650 -18.52 -11.38 -11.61
CA LEU A 650 -18.96 -10.38 -10.64
C LEU A 650 -17.83 -10.15 -9.64
N LEU A 651 -17.31 -8.92 -9.59
CA LEU A 651 -16.31 -8.52 -8.60
C LEU A 651 -16.91 -7.51 -7.62
N SER A 652 -16.71 -7.72 -6.33
CA SER A 652 -17.03 -6.74 -5.30
C SER A 652 -15.81 -5.89 -5.00
N SER A 653 -16.01 -4.59 -4.76
CA SER A 653 -14.95 -3.70 -4.33
C SER A 653 -15.50 -2.52 -3.50
N HIS A 654 -14.66 -1.96 -2.65
CA HIS A 654 -14.85 -0.64 -2.02
C HIS A 654 -13.80 0.39 -2.49
N ALA A 655 -12.83 0.00 -3.32
CA ALA A 655 -11.84 0.86 -3.95
C ALA A 655 -12.32 1.23 -5.36
N LEU A 656 -13.06 2.34 -5.47
CA LEU A 656 -13.79 2.71 -6.69
C LEU A 656 -12.87 3.09 -7.85
N THR A 657 -11.84 3.89 -7.57
CA THR A 657 -10.84 4.34 -8.56
C THR A 657 -10.13 3.19 -9.29
N GLU A 658 -10.06 1.99 -8.69
CA GLU A 658 -9.45 0.81 -9.30
C GLU A 658 -10.32 0.19 -10.41
N LEU A 659 -11.63 0.45 -10.39
CA LEU A 659 -12.60 -0.21 -11.28
C LEU A 659 -12.83 0.56 -12.58
N GLU A 660 -12.40 1.82 -12.64
CA GLU A 660 -12.54 2.65 -13.84
C GLU A 660 -11.80 2.02 -15.02
N GLY A 661 -12.55 1.70 -16.09
CA GLY A 661 -12.03 1.01 -17.28
C GLY A 661 -11.86 -0.51 -17.14
N GLN A 662 -12.09 -1.11 -15.97
CA GLN A 662 -11.88 -2.56 -15.74
C GLN A 662 -13.18 -3.39 -15.80
N THR A 663 -14.35 -2.76 -15.84
CA THR A 663 -15.66 -3.45 -15.82
C THR A 663 -16.64 -2.88 -16.84
N ASP A 664 -17.49 -3.76 -17.39
CA ASP A 664 -18.52 -3.41 -18.37
C ASP A 664 -19.69 -2.62 -17.74
N ARG A 665 -20.01 -2.93 -16.47
CA ARG A 665 -21.17 -2.41 -15.74
C ARG A 665 -20.87 -2.32 -14.25
N ILE A 666 -21.45 -1.33 -13.58
CA ILE A 666 -21.25 -1.02 -12.18
C ILE A 666 -22.63 -0.99 -11.49
N ILE A 667 -22.74 -1.74 -10.39
CA ILE A 667 -23.92 -1.82 -9.53
C ILE A 667 -23.55 -1.21 -8.18
N VAL A 668 -24.20 -0.11 -7.83
CA VAL A 668 -23.93 0.63 -6.59
C VAL A 668 -24.89 0.17 -5.50
N MET A 669 -24.33 -0.29 -4.39
CA MET A 669 -25.06 -0.72 -3.20
C MET A 669 -24.87 0.27 -2.05
N ASN A 670 -25.96 0.56 -1.34
CA ASN A 670 -25.92 1.23 -0.03
C ASN A 670 -26.92 0.57 0.93
N ARG A 671 -26.52 0.30 2.17
CA ARG A 671 -27.39 -0.23 3.25
C ARG A 671 -28.32 -1.41 2.88
N GLY A 672 -27.98 -2.21 1.87
CA GLY A 672 -28.79 -3.34 1.40
C GLY A 672 -29.74 -3.03 0.23
N LEU A 673 -29.73 -1.80 -0.29
CA LEU A 673 -30.45 -1.34 -1.49
C LEU A 673 -29.50 -1.22 -2.68
N LYS A 674 -30.03 -1.42 -3.90
CA LYS A 674 -29.35 -1.09 -5.16
C LYS A 674 -29.74 0.34 -5.56
N ILE A 675 -28.81 1.28 -5.49
CA ILE A 675 -29.09 2.71 -5.69
C ILE A 675 -28.74 3.24 -7.08
N ALA A 676 -27.82 2.57 -7.77
CA ALA A 676 -27.53 2.85 -9.19
C ALA A 676 -27.04 1.58 -9.89
N ASP A 677 -27.24 1.49 -11.19
CA ASP A 677 -26.96 0.30 -12.00
C ASP A 677 -26.79 0.70 -13.48
N GLY A 678 -25.58 0.54 -14.04
CA GLY A 678 -25.32 0.95 -15.42
C GLY A 678 -23.86 0.87 -15.84
N THR A 679 -23.54 1.33 -17.05
CA THR A 679 -22.15 1.54 -17.49
C THR A 679 -21.59 2.81 -16.83
N LEU A 680 -20.27 3.00 -16.80
CA LEU A 680 -19.69 4.25 -16.26
C LEU A 680 -20.23 5.48 -16.99
N ALA A 681 -20.43 5.39 -18.32
CA ALA A 681 -21.03 6.46 -19.12
C ALA A 681 -22.49 6.74 -18.74
N SER A 682 -23.33 5.70 -18.56
CA SER A 682 -24.73 5.92 -18.16
C SER A 682 -24.83 6.42 -16.71
N LEU A 683 -23.92 6.01 -15.82
CA LEU A 683 -23.85 6.54 -14.46
C LEU A 683 -23.41 8.02 -14.44
N ARG A 684 -22.48 8.43 -15.31
CA ARG A 684 -22.12 9.85 -15.50
C ARG A 684 -23.32 10.68 -15.95
N HIS A 685 -24.06 10.20 -16.96
CA HIS A 685 -25.29 10.84 -17.43
C HIS A 685 -26.40 10.88 -16.35
N LEU A 686 -26.58 9.82 -15.56
CA LEU A 686 -27.58 9.77 -14.49
C LEU A 686 -27.26 10.69 -13.31
N ALA A 687 -25.99 10.95 -13.04
CA ALA A 687 -25.56 11.82 -11.95
C ALA A 687 -25.58 13.32 -12.33
N ASP A 688 -25.59 13.65 -13.63
CA ASP A 688 -25.55 15.02 -14.17
C ASP A 688 -24.46 15.91 -13.53
N LEU A 689 -23.30 15.31 -13.25
CA LEU A 689 -22.15 16.02 -12.67
C LEU A 689 -21.37 16.75 -13.78
N PRO A 690 -20.92 18.00 -13.54
CA PRO A 690 -20.26 18.80 -14.56
C PRO A 690 -18.93 18.18 -15.01
N VAL A 691 -18.68 18.22 -16.31
CA VAL A 691 -17.37 17.91 -16.90
C VAL A 691 -16.47 19.12 -16.74
N ARG A 692 -15.23 18.88 -16.31
CA ARG A 692 -14.20 19.91 -16.15
C ARG A 692 -13.29 19.93 -17.37
N VAL A 693 -13.29 21.04 -18.11
CA VAL A 693 -12.39 21.28 -19.23
C VAL A 693 -11.39 22.35 -18.83
N ARG A 694 -10.10 22.00 -18.79
CA ARG A 694 -9.00 22.91 -18.48
C ARG A 694 -8.14 23.15 -19.71
N THR A 695 -7.68 24.37 -19.92
CA THR A 695 -6.79 24.74 -21.03
C THR A 695 -5.55 25.50 -20.54
N MET A 696 -4.54 25.62 -21.41
CA MET A 696 -3.32 26.40 -21.17
C MET A 696 -2.87 27.18 -22.41
N GLY A 697 -2.25 28.35 -22.20
CA GLY A 697 -1.35 29.00 -23.16
C GLY A 697 -2.03 29.71 -24.33
N ALA A 698 -3.15 30.38 -24.07
CA ALA A 698 -3.77 31.36 -24.97
C ALA A 698 -4.21 32.60 -24.17
N ASP A 699 -4.80 33.59 -24.85
CA ASP A 699 -5.56 34.66 -24.21
C ASP A 699 -6.66 34.07 -23.31
N ALA A 700 -6.43 34.13 -21.99
CA ALA A 700 -7.34 33.57 -21.00
C ALA A 700 -8.69 34.28 -20.97
N GLU A 701 -8.74 35.57 -21.33
CA GLU A 701 -9.98 36.34 -21.38
C GLU A 701 -10.81 35.95 -22.62
N GLY A 702 -10.17 35.87 -23.79
CA GLY A 702 -10.78 35.37 -25.02
C GLY A 702 -11.28 33.92 -24.89
N VAL A 703 -10.50 33.03 -24.25
CA VAL A 703 -10.94 31.66 -23.94
C VAL A 703 -12.11 31.66 -22.96
N ALA A 704 -12.06 32.47 -21.89
CA ALA A 704 -13.13 32.50 -20.90
C ALA A 704 -14.46 33.00 -21.51
N ASN A 705 -14.41 34.06 -22.31
CA ASN A 705 -15.54 34.58 -23.06
C ASN A 705 -16.08 33.56 -24.08
N ALA A 706 -15.21 32.77 -24.72
CA ALA A 706 -15.62 31.72 -25.65
C ALA A 706 -16.30 30.52 -24.95
N LEU A 707 -15.96 30.25 -23.68
CA LEU A 707 -16.50 29.14 -22.89
C LEU A 707 -17.72 29.50 -22.03
N GLY A 708 -17.90 30.76 -21.67
CA GLY A 708 -19.00 31.24 -20.82
C GLY A 708 -20.42 30.76 -21.20
N PRO A 709 -20.78 30.62 -22.50
CA PRO A 709 -22.09 30.09 -22.90
C PRO A 709 -22.36 28.63 -22.49
N PHE A 710 -21.33 27.84 -22.16
CA PHE A 710 -21.43 26.39 -21.91
C PHE A 710 -21.33 25.99 -20.44
N GLY A 711 -21.00 26.92 -19.53
CA GLY A 711 -20.72 26.55 -18.15
C GLY A 711 -20.10 27.63 -17.30
N ARG A 712 -19.75 27.27 -16.05
CA ARG A 712 -19.04 28.18 -15.13
C ARG A 712 -17.57 28.19 -15.48
N VAL A 713 -17.03 29.34 -15.79
CA VAL A 713 -15.62 29.50 -16.18
C VAL A 713 -14.82 30.25 -15.12
N GLN A 714 -13.59 29.83 -14.88
CA GLN A 714 -12.61 30.47 -13.99
C GLN A 714 -11.26 30.56 -14.71
N ALA A 715 -10.64 31.75 -14.68
CA ALA A 715 -9.32 31.99 -15.25
C ALA A 715 -8.27 32.14 -14.14
N HIS A 716 -7.11 31.51 -14.32
CA HIS A 716 -6.00 31.50 -13.37
C HIS A 716 -4.68 31.67 -14.14
N GLY A 717 -4.30 32.93 -14.42
CA GLY A 717 -3.17 33.24 -15.29
C GLY A 717 -3.45 32.79 -16.73
N GLU A 718 -2.52 32.03 -17.32
CA GLU A 718 -2.67 31.46 -18.67
C GLU A 718 -3.56 30.19 -18.73
N ALA A 719 -4.15 29.80 -17.60
CA ALA A 719 -5.03 28.63 -17.50
C ALA A 719 -6.50 29.03 -17.40
N VAL A 720 -7.38 28.36 -18.13
CA VAL A 720 -8.84 28.51 -17.99
C VAL A 720 -9.47 27.16 -17.66
N GLU A 721 -10.31 27.13 -16.63
CA GLU A 721 -11.13 25.96 -16.26
C GLU A 721 -12.61 26.29 -16.49
N CYS A 722 -13.31 25.43 -17.25
CA CYS A 722 -14.75 25.48 -17.44
C CYS A 722 -15.40 24.23 -16.87
N LEU A 723 -16.47 24.43 -16.10
CA LEU A 723 -17.38 23.38 -15.62
C LEU A 723 -18.67 23.44 -16.47
N CYS A 724 -18.77 22.54 -17.45
CA CYS A 724 -19.89 22.45 -18.40
C CYS A 724 -20.72 21.17 -18.17
N ASN A 725 -21.91 21.06 -18.79
CA ASN A 725 -22.62 19.79 -18.81
C ASN A 725 -21.85 18.75 -19.67
N GLY A 726 -22.09 17.46 -19.43
CA GLY A 726 -21.59 16.38 -20.27
C GLY A 726 -22.06 16.48 -21.73
N ASP A 727 -23.28 16.95 -21.96
CA ASP A 727 -23.82 17.14 -23.32
C ASP A 727 -23.12 18.29 -24.07
N ASP A 728 -22.76 19.37 -23.37
CA ASP A 728 -22.05 20.52 -23.93
C ASP A 728 -20.57 20.24 -24.25
N LYS A 729 -20.00 19.16 -23.70
CA LYS A 729 -18.58 18.78 -23.85
C LYS A 729 -18.08 18.85 -25.30
N VAL A 730 -18.88 18.36 -26.26
CA VAL A 730 -18.49 18.36 -27.68
C VAL A 730 -18.53 19.76 -28.29
N ALA A 731 -19.47 20.60 -27.87
CA ALA A 731 -19.57 21.99 -28.31
C ALA A 731 -18.42 22.84 -27.74
N VAL A 732 -18.09 22.65 -26.45
CA VAL A 732 -16.91 23.22 -25.79
C VAL A 732 -15.63 22.86 -26.53
N LEU A 733 -15.40 21.58 -26.83
CA LEU A 733 -14.18 21.15 -27.52
C LEU A 733 -14.07 21.72 -28.94
N ARG A 734 -15.17 21.80 -29.70
CA ARG A 734 -15.20 22.47 -31.02
C ARG A 734 -14.89 23.96 -30.92
N ARG A 735 -15.34 24.62 -29.84
CA ARG A 735 -15.07 26.05 -29.60
C ARG A 735 -13.59 26.28 -29.27
N LEU A 736 -13.00 25.40 -28.46
CA LEU A 736 -11.59 25.44 -28.10
C LEU A 736 -10.66 25.14 -29.27
N SER A 737 -11.01 24.22 -30.17
CA SER A 737 -10.17 23.89 -31.34
C SER A 737 -9.96 25.04 -32.33
N ALA A 738 -10.69 26.15 -32.19
CA ALA A 738 -10.52 27.37 -32.98
C ALA A 738 -9.58 28.41 -32.33
N LEU A 739 -9.02 28.11 -31.15
CA LEU A 739 -8.20 29.02 -30.36
C LEU A 739 -6.73 28.53 -30.31
N PRO A 740 -5.74 29.44 -30.20
CA PRO A 740 -4.31 29.09 -30.22
C PRO A 740 -3.84 28.53 -28.87
N LEU A 741 -4.31 27.34 -28.51
CA LEU A 741 -4.07 26.69 -27.21
C LEU A 741 -2.81 25.80 -27.25
N THR A 742 -2.12 25.70 -26.11
CA THR A 742 -0.97 24.79 -25.93
C THR A 742 -1.33 23.44 -25.31
N ASP A 743 -2.39 23.40 -24.49
CA ASP A 743 -2.90 22.16 -23.87
C ASP A 743 -4.41 22.25 -23.61
N ILE A 744 -5.08 21.10 -23.64
CA ILE A 744 -6.50 20.90 -23.29
C ILE A 744 -6.65 19.58 -22.53
N ALA A 745 -7.00 19.66 -21.25
CA ALA A 745 -7.34 18.51 -20.41
C ALA A 745 -8.85 18.44 -20.17
N VAL A 746 -9.48 17.30 -20.48
CA VAL A 746 -10.88 17.03 -20.15
C VAL A 746 -10.95 16.00 -19.04
N ILE A 747 -11.56 16.38 -17.92
CA ILE A 747 -11.68 15.59 -16.69
C ILE A 747 -13.17 15.32 -16.48
N GLU A 748 -13.57 14.07 -16.73
CA GLU A 748 -14.92 13.60 -16.42
C GLU A 748 -15.07 13.25 -14.93
N PRO A 749 -16.30 13.30 -14.36
CA PRO A 749 -16.56 12.87 -12.99
C PRO A 749 -16.06 11.43 -12.72
N THR A 750 -15.27 11.29 -11.66
CA THR A 750 -14.73 9.99 -11.20
C THR A 750 -15.81 9.11 -10.58
N LEU A 751 -15.58 7.79 -10.52
CA LEU A 751 -16.52 6.88 -9.87
C LEU A 751 -16.70 7.18 -8.38
N ASP A 752 -15.67 7.72 -7.72
CA ASP A 752 -15.74 8.23 -6.35
C ASP A 752 -16.71 9.43 -6.22
N GLU A 753 -16.68 10.40 -7.15
CA GLU A 753 -17.61 11.53 -7.18
C GLU A 753 -19.05 11.09 -7.49
N LEU A 754 -19.23 10.16 -8.45
CA LEU A 754 -20.53 9.56 -8.77
C LEU A 754 -21.12 8.81 -7.58
N TYR A 755 -20.31 7.99 -6.90
CA TYR A 755 -20.73 7.26 -5.70
C TYR A 755 -21.15 8.22 -4.58
N ALA A 756 -20.35 9.25 -4.31
CA ALA A 756 -20.66 10.26 -3.31
C ALA A 756 -21.94 11.05 -3.67
N HIS A 757 -22.25 11.24 -4.95
CA HIS A 757 -23.50 11.85 -5.43
C HIS A 757 -24.72 10.96 -5.17
N PHE A 758 -24.71 9.71 -5.63
CA PHE A 758 -25.83 8.79 -5.42
C PHE A 758 -26.11 8.54 -3.91
N LEU A 759 -25.06 8.47 -3.08
CA LEU A 759 -25.20 8.38 -1.62
C LEU A 759 -25.87 9.62 -0.99
N ARG A 760 -25.71 10.82 -1.57
CA ARG A 760 -26.36 12.04 -1.08
C ARG A 760 -27.82 12.11 -1.52
N GLN A 761 -28.12 11.71 -2.76
CA GLN A 761 -29.50 11.65 -3.25
C GLN A 761 -30.37 10.71 -2.41
N GLU A 762 -29.89 9.49 -2.09
CA GLU A 762 -30.63 8.55 -1.23
C GLU A 762 -30.77 9.04 0.22
N GLN A 763 -29.90 9.92 0.71
CA GLN A 763 -30.04 10.53 2.04
C GLN A 763 -31.03 11.71 2.08
N ALA A 764 -31.43 12.21 0.91
CA ALA A 764 -32.39 13.30 0.76
C ALA A 764 -33.79 12.83 0.32
N ALA A 765 -33.94 11.54 0.01
CA ALA A 765 -35.19 10.84 -0.34
C ALA A 765 -35.72 10.02 0.84
#